data_AF-A0A5C1NM96-F1
#
_entry.id   AF-A0A5C1NM96-F1
#
_cell.length_a   1.000
_cell.length_b   1.000
_cell.length_c   1.000
_cell.angle_alpha   90.00
_cell.angle_beta   90.00
_cell.angle_gamma   90.00
#
_symmetry.space_group_name_H-M   'P 1'
#
loop_
_entity.id
_entity.type
_entity.pdbx_description
1 polymer ?
#
loop_
_entity_poly.entity_id
_entity_poly.type
_entity_poly.pdbx_seq_one_letter_code
_entity_poly.pdbx_strand_id
1 'polypeptide(L)'
;MTEPSAGFHQEPSAGFHQEPSAWCDQEPSAWCDQEPSVGVHQEPSAQRHVGVRTLCDFAARRGDLDHRFTPSPSAREGMDGHARVVASRGPGYRSEVAVSGVVCGIRVQGRIDGVDTAQGNQEECLEEIKTHRGRLERMAVNQRALHWAQLRAYGALWCREHGHSRIHLALVYLDLVHGKETRFSDTVDAEVLWTELEALCRTWHAWGEAEAAHRQRRDKALEALGFPHFEFRPGQRHLAEQVYKTGATGRTLLAQAPTGIGKTLGTLFPMLKAMPYQGLDRIAFLCMKTPGRGVALSALEQLGARSRIPLRVVELIARGKACEYPDKACHGESCPLAQGFYDRLPEARKAAAQHAWLDREGLRQIALKHEVCPYYLGQEMARWCDVAVGDVNHYFDASALLHGLCQMQGWRLGLLVDEAHNLIDRARGMYSAGLDQKQLARLRKSAPKPLQRSLGSVMRRWQELIREQGGEDAGARDAPLWRSLDQLPGDVISSLQHACAAISDYLGEYPDEVTPGLTEWMFDALAFTRLAESFAGHSLCELVRMGRGDSRLGIANVIPADFLAPRFEVAHASVLFSATLAPASYQRDLLGLPGNAVWQEIDSPFAAEQLEVRVCRQLSTRFRDRKSSLPGVVATMAEQYRHCPGHYLAFFSSFAYLEQVRAALAEAYPDVPQRAQRRGMTEQEREGFLESFRPGESGIAFAVLGGAFAEGVDLPGERLIGAFIATLGLPPNEPRQEALKECLEVRFGCGDDYAYRIPGLIKVVQAAGRVIRGPEDSGVVVLMDDRYGRADIRSRLPRWWRPG
;
A
#
# COMPACT_ATOMS: atom_id res chain seq x y z
N MET A 1 10.74 71.85 -0.26
CA MET A 1 10.99 72.40 -1.61
C MET A 1 10.62 71.31 -2.61
N THR A 2 9.64 71.63 -3.45
CA THR A 2 9.36 71.05 -4.79
C THR A 2 9.14 69.53 -4.94
N GLU A 3 7.86 69.13 -5.04
CA GLU A 3 7.35 68.28 -6.13
C GLU A 3 7.45 69.03 -7.49
N PRO A 4 7.09 68.52 -8.71
CA PRO A 4 6.38 67.29 -9.13
C PRO A 4 7.10 66.59 -10.34
N SER A 5 6.59 65.59 -11.08
CA SER A 5 5.55 65.69 -12.12
C SER A 5 5.24 64.35 -12.81
N ALA A 6 3.95 64.13 -13.08
CA ALA A 6 3.35 63.08 -13.90
C ALA A 6 3.49 63.32 -15.41
N GLY A 7 3.25 62.30 -16.24
CA GLY A 7 3.05 62.43 -17.69
C GLY A 7 2.68 61.11 -18.38
N PHE A 8 1.54 61.13 -19.06
CA PHE A 8 0.73 60.03 -19.63
C PHE A 8 0.89 59.89 -21.17
N HIS A 9 0.36 58.78 -21.72
CA HIS A 9 -0.10 58.55 -23.12
C HIS A 9 0.97 58.39 -24.23
N GLN A 10 0.83 57.66 -25.34
CA GLN A 10 0.02 56.54 -25.87
C GLN A 10 0.65 56.24 -27.28
N GLU A 11 0.33 55.11 -27.89
CA GLU A 11 0.88 54.51 -29.15
C GLU A 11 1.06 55.42 -30.40
N PRO A 12 1.75 54.92 -31.45
CA PRO A 12 0.99 54.33 -32.59
C PRO A 12 1.60 53.11 -33.32
N SER A 13 0.72 52.13 -33.63
CA SER A 13 0.47 51.38 -34.89
C SER A 13 1.55 51.28 -36.00
N ALA A 14 1.91 50.06 -36.42
CA ALA A 14 1.43 49.30 -37.62
C ALA A 14 2.46 49.36 -38.77
N GLY A 15 2.73 48.39 -39.64
CA GLY A 15 2.31 47.02 -40.02
C GLY A 15 3.27 46.65 -41.18
N PHE A 16 3.56 45.41 -41.60
CA PHE A 16 2.65 44.48 -42.27
C PHE A 16 3.43 43.31 -42.91
N HIS A 17 2.76 42.14 -42.98
CA HIS A 17 2.82 41.07 -44.00
C HIS A 17 3.92 39.98 -43.90
N GLN A 18 3.66 38.67 -44.01
CA GLN A 18 2.50 37.89 -44.49
C GLN A 18 2.59 36.43 -43.98
N GLU A 19 1.49 35.86 -43.48
CA GLU A 19 1.20 34.40 -43.48
C GLU A 19 0.65 33.98 -44.87
N PRO A 20 0.48 32.67 -45.18
CA PRO A 20 -0.81 32.03 -44.87
C PRO A 20 -0.81 30.50 -44.61
N SER A 21 -1.86 30.09 -43.88
CA SER A 21 -2.63 28.83 -43.99
C SER A 21 -2.06 27.55 -43.34
N ALA A 22 -2.83 26.58 -42.87
CA ALA A 22 -4.22 26.43 -42.42
C ALA A 22 -4.34 24.94 -42.08
N TRP A 23 -4.58 24.55 -40.84
CA TRP A 23 -5.17 23.25 -40.49
C TRP A 23 -5.99 23.42 -39.20
N CYS A 24 -7.25 23.80 -39.40
CA CYS A 24 -8.34 23.50 -38.49
C CYS A 24 -8.79 22.06 -38.78
N ASP A 25 -9.46 21.44 -37.81
CA ASP A 25 -10.20 20.17 -37.89
C ASP A 25 -9.39 18.86 -37.87
N GLN A 26 -9.02 18.42 -36.66
CA GLN A 26 -9.06 17.00 -36.30
C GLN A 26 -9.65 16.84 -34.90
N GLU A 27 -10.88 16.34 -34.88
CA GLU A 27 -11.60 15.81 -33.72
C GLU A 27 -10.77 14.73 -33.00
N PRO A 28 -10.83 14.63 -31.66
CA PRO A 28 -10.27 13.49 -30.95
C PRO A 28 -11.20 12.29 -31.15
N SER A 29 -11.05 11.54 -32.25
CA SER A 29 -11.82 10.33 -32.50
C SER A 29 -11.08 9.07 -32.07
N ALA A 30 -11.84 8.17 -31.45
CA ALA A 30 -11.54 6.77 -31.14
C ALA A 30 -10.71 6.46 -29.87
N TRP A 31 -11.07 7.08 -28.73
CA TRP A 31 -11.21 6.30 -27.50
C TRP A 31 -12.64 5.77 -27.48
N CYS A 32 -12.81 4.51 -27.89
CA CYS A 32 -14.10 3.85 -27.85
C CYS A 32 -14.62 3.81 -26.41
N ASP A 33 -15.83 4.34 -26.23
CA ASP A 33 -16.60 4.36 -25.00
C ASP A 33 -16.56 3.01 -24.27
N GLN A 34 -15.69 2.92 -23.27
CA GLN A 34 -15.92 2.08 -22.10
C GLN A 34 -16.13 3.03 -20.95
N GLU A 35 -17.38 3.48 -20.78
CA GLU A 35 -17.82 4.00 -19.50
C GLU A 35 -17.41 2.99 -18.41
N PRO A 36 -16.66 3.40 -17.38
CA PRO A 36 -16.49 2.54 -16.22
C PRO A 36 -17.89 2.26 -15.68
N SER A 37 -18.29 0.98 -15.67
CA SER A 37 -19.58 0.56 -15.14
C SER A 37 -19.73 1.13 -13.74
N VAL A 38 -20.62 2.11 -13.64
CA VAL A 38 -20.86 2.95 -12.47
C VAL A 38 -21.10 2.04 -11.27
N GLY A 39 -20.29 2.23 -10.23
CA GLY A 39 -20.55 1.70 -8.90
C GLY A 39 -21.98 2.05 -8.50
N VAL A 40 -22.70 1.06 -7.96
CA VAL A 40 -24.14 1.06 -7.72
C VAL A 40 -24.59 2.28 -6.90
N HIS A 41 -24.85 3.40 -7.57
CA HIS A 41 -25.75 4.46 -7.11
C HIS A 41 -27.13 4.13 -7.69
N GLN A 42 -27.97 3.47 -6.90
CA GLN A 42 -29.33 3.14 -7.32
C GLN A 42 -30.29 4.26 -6.96
N GLU A 43 -30.72 5.01 -7.98
CA GLU A 43 -32.10 5.49 -8.04
C GLU A 43 -33.04 4.27 -8.15
N PRO A 44 -34.27 4.30 -7.57
CA PRO A 44 -35.11 3.10 -7.40
C PRO A 44 -35.73 2.53 -8.69
N SER A 45 -35.38 3.01 -9.88
CA SER A 45 -35.98 2.58 -11.16
C SER A 45 -34.98 2.35 -12.29
N ALA A 46 -33.67 2.40 -12.05
CA ALA A 46 -32.68 2.11 -13.08
C ALA A 46 -32.52 0.59 -13.26
N GLN A 47 -32.72 0.11 -14.49
CA GLN A 47 -32.46 -1.29 -14.87
C GLN A 47 -31.02 -1.66 -14.46
N ARG A 48 -30.81 -2.80 -13.78
CA ARG A 48 -29.45 -3.20 -13.37
C ARG A 48 -28.63 -3.60 -14.60
N HIS A 49 -27.37 -3.20 -14.66
CA HIS A 49 -26.45 -3.52 -15.76
C HIS A 49 -25.29 -4.39 -15.26
N VAL A 50 -24.84 -5.36 -16.06
CA VAL A 50 -23.63 -6.15 -15.78
C VAL A 50 -22.91 -6.54 -17.07
N GLY A 51 -21.59 -6.43 -17.08
CA GLY A 51 -20.76 -6.96 -18.17
C GLY A 51 -20.67 -8.48 -18.11
N VAL A 52 -20.67 -9.16 -19.27
CA VAL A 52 -20.57 -10.63 -19.34
C VAL A 52 -19.35 -11.15 -18.57
N ARG A 53 -18.19 -10.50 -18.70
CA ARG A 53 -16.97 -10.86 -17.96
C ARG A 53 -17.19 -10.82 -16.44
N THR A 54 -17.73 -9.73 -15.92
CA THR A 54 -18.01 -9.57 -14.48
C THR A 54 -19.02 -10.60 -13.97
N LEU A 55 -20.06 -10.89 -14.77
CA LEU A 55 -21.06 -11.90 -14.47
C LEU A 55 -20.42 -13.29 -14.35
N CYS A 56 -19.63 -13.69 -15.34
CA CYS A 56 -18.93 -14.97 -15.36
C CYS A 56 -17.88 -15.08 -14.24
N ASP A 57 -17.12 -14.01 -13.98
CA ASP A 57 -16.14 -13.95 -12.90
C ASP A 57 -16.78 -14.18 -11.52
N PHE A 58 -18.02 -13.75 -11.34
CA PHE A 58 -18.75 -13.92 -10.08
C PHE A 58 -19.49 -15.26 -9.95
N ALA A 59 -20.16 -15.69 -11.02
CA ALA A 59 -21.14 -16.79 -10.98
C ALA A 59 -20.66 -18.08 -11.67
N ALA A 60 -19.63 -18.03 -12.52
CA ALA A 60 -19.20 -19.17 -13.34
C ALA A 60 -17.84 -19.76 -12.92
N ARG A 61 -17.08 -19.14 -12.01
CA ARG A 61 -15.80 -19.69 -11.52
C ARG A 61 -16.05 -21.01 -10.79
N ARG A 62 -15.22 -22.01 -11.12
CA ARG A 62 -15.29 -23.39 -10.59
C ARG A 62 -13.90 -23.97 -10.40
N GLY A 63 -13.77 -25.06 -9.66
CA GLY A 63 -12.51 -25.78 -9.45
C GLY A 63 -11.54 -25.09 -8.50
N ASP A 64 -10.27 -25.40 -8.68
CA ASP A 64 -9.21 -25.05 -7.73
C ASP A 64 -8.84 -23.58 -7.76
N LEU A 65 -8.43 -23.05 -6.62
CA LEU A 65 -7.55 -21.90 -6.56
C LEU A 65 -6.17 -22.33 -7.08
N ASP A 66 -5.61 -21.58 -8.03
CA ASP A 66 -4.32 -21.91 -8.63
C ASP A 66 -3.46 -20.65 -8.78
N HIS A 67 -2.38 -20.58 -8.00
CA HIS A 67 -1.37 -19.53 -8.04
C HIS A 67 -0.02 -20.03 -8.55
N ARG A 68 0.01 -21.15 -9.29
CA ARG A 68 1.21 -21.50 -10.07
C ARG A 68 1.52 -20.34 -11.01
N PHE A 69 2.80 -19.99 -11.10
CA PHE A 69 3.25 -18.94 -12.01
C PHE A 69 2.89 -19.36 -13.44
N THR A 70 1.92 -18.67 -14.01
CA THR A 70 1.52 -18.84 -15.41
C THR A 70 1.99 -17.58 -16.12
N PRO A 71 2.98 -17.67 -17.03
CA PRO A 71 3.42 -16.50 -17.76
C PRO A 71 2.24 -15.98 -18.56
N SER A 72 1.86 -14.72 -18.31
CA SER A 72 0.75 -14.07 -19.00
C SER A 72 1.32 -13.02 -19.95
N PRO A 73 0.73 -12.87 -21.15
CA PRO A 73 1.05 -11.76 -22.03
C PRO A 73 0.81 -10.41 -21.33
N SER A 74 1.62 -9.41 -21.68
CA SER A 74 1.27 -8.02 -21.38
C SER A 74 -0.03 -7.64 -22.11
N ALA A 75 -0.71 -6.58 -21.65
CA ALA A 75 -1.94 -6.10 -22.30
C ALA A 75 -1.71 -5.77 -23.79
N ARG A 76 -0.55 -5.18 -24.12
CA ARG A 76 -0.16 -4.86 -25.50
C ARG A 76 0.06 -6.13 -26.33
N GLU A 77 0.82 -7.09 -25.81
CA GLU A 77 1.02 -8.37 -26.48
C GLU A 77 -0.31 -9.13 -26.69
N GLY A 78 -1.24 -9.00 -25.75
CA GLY A 78 -2.59 -9.52 -25.88
C GLY A 78 -3.35 -8.88 -27.05
N MET A 79 -3.36 -7.55 -27.12
CA MET A 79 -4.00 -6.80 -28.22
C MET A 79 -3.36 -7.11 -29.58
N ASP A 80 -2.04 -7.12 -29.66
CA ASP A 80 -1.30 -7.47 -30.88
C ASP A 80 -1.58 -8.91 -31.30
N GLY A 81 -1.68 -9.83 -30.33
CA GLY A 81 -2.09 -11.21 -30.55
C GLY A 81 -3.51 -11.34 -31.11
N HIS A 82 -4.49 -10.62 -30.53
CA HIS A 82 -5.85 -10.57 -31.06
C HIS A 82 -5.87 -10.04 -32.50
N ALA A 83 -5.17 -8.93 -32.76
CA ALA A 83 -5.08 -8.35 -34.11
C ALA A 83 -4.49 -9.34 -35.13
N ARG A 84 -3.49 -10.15 -34.74
CA ARG A 84 -2.93 -11.20 -35.59
C ARG A 84 -3.94 -12.29 -35.93
N VAL A 85 -4.71 -12.76 -34.95
CA VAL A 85 -5.77 -13.77 -35.19
C VAL A 85 -6.81 -13.19 -36.14
N VAL A 86 -7.31 -11.98 -35.86
CA VAL A 86 -8.32 -11.30 -36.70
C VAL A 86 -7.81 -11.11 -38.14
N ALA A 87 -6.56 -10.68 -38.32
CA ALA A 87 -5.96 -10.49 -39.64
C ALA A 87 -5.82 -11.78 -40.47
N SER A 88 -5.82 -12.95 -39.82
CA SER A 88 -5.79 -14.25 -40.50
C SER A 88 -7.17 -14.71 -41.02
N ARG A 89 -8.25 -14.03 -40.62
CA ARG A 89 -9.63 -14.42 -40.96
C ARG A 89 -10.07 -13.83 -42.30
N GLY A 90 -11.09 -14.45 -42.91
CA GLY A 90 -11.60 -14.10 -44.25
C GLY A 90 -12.53 -12.87 -44.27
N PRO A 91 -13.00 -12.45 -45.47
CA PRO A 91 -13.78 -11.23 -45.66
C PRO A 91 -15.18 -11.21 -44.99
N GLY A 92 -15.69 -12.36 -44.52
CA GLY A 92 -16.96 -12.43 -43.76
C GLY A 92 -16.79 -12.41 -42.24
N TYR A 93 -15.59 -12.09 -41.74
CA TYR A 93 -15.30 -12.01 -40.32
C TYR A 93 -15.51 -10.58 -39.79
N ARG A 94 -16.33 -10.44 -38.75
CA ARG A 94 -16.52 -9.19 -38.01
C ARG A 94 -15.83 -9.30 -36.66
N SER A 95 -14.96 -8.35 -36.32
CA SER A 95 -14.28 -8.31 -35.02
C SER A 95 -14.96 -7.33 -34.06
N GLU A 96 -14.78 -7.56 -32.76
CA GLU A 96 -15.19 -6.65 -31.67
C GLU A 96 -16.70 -6.28 -31.72
N VAL A 97 -17.55 -7.28 -31.91
CA VAL A 97 -19.00 -7.10 -32.11
C VAL A 97 -19.70 -6.92 -30.76
N ALA A 98 -20.36 -5.78 -30.55
CA ALA A 98 -21.14 -5.54 -29.35
C ALA A 98 -22.38 -6.44 -29.29
N VAL A 99 -22.70 -6.96 -28.12
CA VAL A 99 -23.90 -7.77 -27.88
C VAL A 99 -24.55 -7.38 -26.55
N SER A 100 -25.88 -7.33 -26.52
CA SER A 100 -26.61 -7.01 -25.30
C SER A 100 -27.98 -7.67 -25.24
N GLY A 101 -28.50 -7.88 -24.03
CA GLY A 101 -29.84 -8.41 -23.83
C GLY A 101 -30.32 -8.25 -22.40
N VAL A 102 -31.63 -8.38 -22.19
CA VAL A 102 -32.24 -8.34 -20.86
C VAL A 102 -32.56 -9.75 -20.41
N VAL A 103 -31.93 -10.18 -19.30
CA VAL A 103 -32.08 -11.53 -18.74
C VAL A 103 -32.39 -11.40 -17.26
N CYS A 104 -33.49 -12.03 -16.81
CA CYS A 104 -33.96 -11.94 -15.42
C CYS A 104 -34.05 -10.50 -14.87
N GLY A 105 -34.45 -9.54 -15.72
CA GLY A 105 -34.57 -8.12 -15.34
C GLY A 105 -33.27 -7.33 -15.29
N ILE A 106 -32.13 -7.93 -15.64
CA ILE A 106 -30.81 -7.29 -15.71
C ILE A 106 -30.41 -7.12 -17.19
N ARG A 107 -29.88 -5.96 -17.57
CA ARG A 107 -29.22 -5.80 -18.85
C ARG A 107 -27.80 -6.37 -18.78
N VAL A 108 -27.56 -7.41 -19.57
CA VAL A 108 -26.26 -8.04 -19.75
C VAL A 108 -25.66 -7.55 -21.05
N GLN A 109 -24.39 -7.15 -21.04
CA GLN A 109 -23.72 -6.64 -22.24
C GLN A 109 -22.26 -7.07 -22.30
N GLY A 110 -21.71 -7.09 -23.50
CA GLY A 110 -20.29 -7.29 -23.71
C GLY A 110 -19.93 -7.22 -25.18
N ARG A 111 -18.75 -7.74 -25.50
CA ARG A 111 -18.17 -7.63 -26.82
C ARG A 111 -17.57 -8.98 -27.21
N ILE A 112 -18.05 -9.50 -28.32
CA ILE A 112 -17.62 -10.76 -28.93
C ILE A 112 -16.37 -10.45 -29.73
N ASP A 113 -15.29 -11.20 -29.52
CA ASP A 113 -14.03 -10.94 -30.21
C ASP A 113 -14.17 -11.12 -31.73
N GLY A 114 -14.94 -12.11 -32.17
CA GLY A 114 -15.18 -12.39 -33.58
C GLY A 114 -16.51 -13.05 -33.91
N VAL A 115 -17.07 -12.71 -35.08
CA VAL A 115 -18.23 -13.36 -35.69
C VAL A 115 -17.90 -13.70 -37.14
N ASP A 116 -17.80 -14.99 -37.46
CA ASP A 116 -17.57 -15.48 -38.82
C ASP A 116 -18.89 -15.91 -39.47
N THR A 117 -19.26 -15.22 -40.56
CA THR A 117 -20.46 -15.51 -41.36
C THR A 117 -20.13 -16.19 -42.70
N ALA A 118 -18.86 -16.51 -42.99
CA ALA A 118 -18.38 -16.86 -44.33
C ALA A 118 -18.49 -18.35 -44.71
N GLN A 119 -18.97 -19.23 -43.83
CA GLN A 119 -19.08 -20.66 -44.15
C GLN A 119 -20.41 -20.94 -44.86
N GLY A 120 -20.38 -20.97 -46.19
CA GLY A 120 -21.55 -21.22 -47.05
C GLY A 120 -22.49 -22.31 -46.51
N ASN A 121 -23.76 -21.96 -46.34
CA ASN A 121 -24.84 -22.80 -45.80
C ASN A 121 -24.62 -23.39 -44.38
N GLN A 122 -23.65 -22.91 -43.60
CA GLN A 122 -23.46 -23.30 -42.20
C GLN A 122 -23.76 -22.16 -41.23
N GLU A 123 -24.13 -22.54 -40.00
CA GLU A 123 -24.39 -21.65 -38.87
C GLU A 123 -23.24 -20.69 -38.60
N GLU A 124 -23.57 -19.46 -38.20
CA GLU A 124 -22.59 -18.46 -37.79
C GLU A 124 -21.69 -19.00 -36.66
N CYS A 125 -20.41 -18.62 -36.69
CA CYS A 125 -19.44 -19.00 -35.66
C CYS A 125 -19.03 -17.78 -34.84
N LEU A 126 -19.21 -17.86 -33.52
CA LEU A 126 -18.69 -16.86 -32.58
C LEU A 126 -17.32 -17.30 -32.06
N GLU A 127 -16.34 -16.39 -32.11
CA GLU A 127 -15.00 -16.61 -31.58
C GLU A 127 -14.77 -15.80 -30.31
N GLU A 128 -14.20 -16.44 -29.29
CA GLU A 128 -13.53 -15.78 -28.16
C GLU A 128 -12.05 -16.10 -28.27
N ILE A 129 -11.21 -15.07 -28.31
CA ILE A 129 -9.77 -15.18 -28.50
C ILE A 129 -9.07 -14.96 -27.15
N LYS A 130 -8.10 -15.82 -26.84
CA LYS A 130 -7.27 -15.73 -25.65
C LYS A 130 -5.81 -15.90 -26.04
N THR A 131 -4.94 -15.06 -25.50
CA THR A 131 -3.50 -15.16 -25.70
C THR A 131 -2.84 -15.81 -24.50
N HIS A 132 -1.84 -16.66 -24.73
CA HIS A 132 -1.09 -17.31 -23.66
C HIS A 132 0.39 -17.48 -24.01
N ARG A 133 1.19 -17.79 -22.99
CA ARG A 133 2.56 -18.26 -23.08
C ARG A 133 2.66 -19.65 -22.44
N GLY A 134 3.57 -20.48 -22.93
CA GLY A 134 3.76 -21.85 -22.42
C GLY A 134 2.68 -22.84 -22.87
N ARG A 135 2.64 -24.01 -22.23
CA ARG A 135 1.81 -25.15 -22.65
C ARG A 135 0.34 -25.00 -22.30
N LEU A 136 -0.53 -24.97 -23.31
CA LEU A 136 -1.98 -24.81 -23.14
C LEU A 136 -2.62 -25.93 -22.31
N GLU A 137 -2.08 -27.16 -22.36
CA GLU A 137 -2.64 -28.30 -21.60
C GLU A 137 -2.58 -28.07 -20.08
N ARG A 138 -1.63 -27.25 -19.63
CA ARG A 138 -1.43 -26.89 -18.22
C ARG A 138 -2.20 -25.64 -17.79
N MET A 139 -2.87 -24.94 -18.70
CA MET A 139 -3.78 -23.86 -18.32
C MET A 139 -4.83 -24.43 -17.38
N ALA A 140 -4.94 -23.80 -16.21
CA ALA A 140 -5.78 -24.28 -15.13
C ALA A 140 -7.22 -24.46 -15.63
N VAL A 141 -7.82 -25.61 -15.30
CA VAL A 141 -9.13 -26.03 -15.83
C VAL A 141 -10.21 -24.99 -15.52
N ASN A 142 -10.12 -24.38 -14.34
CA ASN A 142 -10.97 -23.27 -13.89
C ASN A 142 -10.91 -22.05 -14.83
N GLN A 143 -9.74 -21.69 -15.34
CA GLN A 143 -9.54 -20.54 -16.23
C GLN A 143 -10.16 -20.82 -17.61
N ARG A 144 -9.95 -22.02 -18.15
CA ARG A 144 -10.58 -22.43 -19.41
C ARG A 144 -12.10 -22.50 -19.28
N ALA A 145 -12.61 -23.01 -18.16
CA ALA A 145 -14.04 -23.05 -17.86
C ALA A 145 -14.66 -21.64 -17.84
N LEU A 146 -13.94 -20.66 -17.29
CA LEU A 146 -14.38 -19.26 -17.28
C LEU A 146 -14.41 -18.64 -18.68
N HIS A 147 -13.40 -18.90 -19.53
CA HIS A 147 -13.40 -18.45 -20.92
C HIS A 147 -14.58 -19.05 -21.72
N TRP A 148 -14.87 -20.34 -21.51
CA TRP A 148 -16.05 -20.98 -22.10
C TRP A 148 -17.35 -20.37 -21.59
N ALA A 149 -17.47 -20.08 -20.30
CA ALA A 149 -18.66 -19.43 -19.75
C ALA A 149 -18.92 -18.05 -20.39
N GLN A 150 -17.85 -17.28 -20.64
CA GLN A 150 -17.93 -15.99 -21.33
C GLN A 150 -18.45 -16.15 -22.77
N LEU A 151 -17.84 -17.05 -23.56
CA LEU A 151 -18.24 -17.31 -24.95
C LEU A 151 -19.68 -17.85 -25.05
N ARG A 152 -20.07 -18.75 -24.15
CA ARG A 152 -21.44 -19.31 -24.10
C ARG A 152 -22.48 -18.24 -23.74
N ALA A 153 -22.15 -17.32 -22.83
CA ALA A 153 -23.00 -16.17 -22.53
C ALA A 153 -23.18 -15.23 -23.74
N TYR A 154 -22.11 -14.99 -24.51
CA TYR A 154 -22.22 -14.28 -25.79
C TYR A 154 -23.10 -15.02 -26.80
N GLY A 155 -22.91 -16.34 -26.94
CA GLY A 155 -23.76 -17.18 -27.79
C GLY A 155 -25.24 -17.10 -27.42
N ALA A 156 -25.58 -17.13 -26.13
CA ALA A 156 -26.95 -16.99 -25.65
C ALA A 156 -27.59 -15.66 -26.08
N LEU A 157 -26.87 -14.55 -25.88
CA LEU A 157 -27.35 -13.21 -26.25
C LEU A 157 -27.48 -13.08 -27.77
N TRP A 158 -26.46 -13.53 -28.51
CA TRP A 158 -26.43 -13.49 -29.97
C TRP A 158 -27.59 -14.27 -30.60
N CYS A 159 -27.81 -15.51 -30.16
CA CYS A 159 -28.91 -16.34 -30.65
C CYS A 159 -30.27 -15.69 -30.42
N ARG A 160 -30.45 -15.06 -29.25
CA ARG A 160 -31.70 -14.37 -28.91
C ARG A 160 -31.93 -13.13 -29.78
N GLU A 161 -30.88 -12.36 -30.02
CA GLU A 161 -30.94 -11.14 -30.84
C GLU A 161 -31.20 -11.45 -32.32
N HIS A 162 -30.58 -12.50 -32.87
CA HIS A 162 -30.63 -12.85 -34.29
C HIS A 162 -31.61 -13.99 -34.63
N GLY A 163 -32.27 -14.58 -33.64
CA GLY A 163 -33.28 -15.63 -33.85
C GLY A 163 -32.70 -17.00 -34.25
N HIS A 164 -31.46 -17.31 -33.86
CA HIS A 164 -30.85 -18.61 -34.13
C HIS A 164 -31.32 -19.69 -33.14
N SER A 165 -31.60 -20.90 -33.64
CA SER A 165 -31.92 -22.05 -32.79
C SER A 165 -30.68 -22.79 -32.27
N ARG A 166 -29.54 -22.62 -32.95
CA ARG A 166 -28.23 -23.19 -32.61
C ARG A 166 -27.11 -22.30 -33.17
N ILE A 167 -25.94 -22.37 -32.55
CA ILE A 167 -24.78 -21.53 -32.90
C ILE A 167 -23.50 -22.34 -32.77
N HIS A 168 -22.51 -22.05 -33.63
CA HIS A 168 -21.17 -22.59 -33.48
C HIS A 168 -20.34 -21.65 -32.61
N LEU A 169 -19.69 -22.20 -31.58
CA LEU A 169 -18.82 -21.46 -30.66
C LEU A 169 -17.39 -21.96 -30.82
N ALA A 170 -16.43 -21.04 -30.91
CA ALA A 170 -15.02 -21.36 -30.99
C ALA A 170 -14.19 -20.57 -29.97
N LEU A 171 -13.52 -21.28 -29.08
CA LEU A 171 -12.53 -20.71 -28.17
C LEU A 171 -11.14 -20.87 -28.78
N VAL A 172 -10.51 -19.76 -29.10
CA VAL A 172 -9.23 -19.69 -29.82
C VAL A 172 -8.13 -19.28 -28.86
N TYR A 173 -7.12 -20.14 -28.71
CA TYR A 173 -5.91 -19.83 -27.95
C TYR A 173 -4.74 -19.57 -28.90
N LEU A 174 -4.13 -18.38 -28.80
CA LEU A 174 -2.90 -18.04 -29.51
C LEU A 174 -1.70 -18.14 -28.57
N ASP A 175 -0.76 -19.04 -28.90
CA ASP A 175 0.58 -19.05 -28.33
C ASP A 175 1.40 -17.91 -28.94
N LEU A 176 1.73 -16.90 -28.13
CA LEU A 176 2.48 -15.73 -28.61
C LEU A 176 3.93 -16.03 -28.98
N VAL A 177 4.51 -17.11 -28.44
CA VAL A 177 5.92 -17.48 -28.69
C VAL A 177 6.04 -18.20 -30.04
N HIS A 178 5.22 -19.22 -30.26
CA HIS A 178 5.30 -20.04 -31.48
C HIS A 178 4.34 -19.58 -32.59
N GLY A 179 3.42 -18.67 -32.28
CA GLY A 179 2.35 -18.26 -33.19
C GLY A 179 1.34 -19.36 -33.49
N LYS A 180 1.30 -20.42 -32.68
CA LYS A 180 0.39 -21.56 -32.88
C LYS A 180 -1.00 -21.21 -32.34
N GLU A 181 -1.99 -21.30 -33.22
CA GLU A 181 -3.40 -21.24 -32.82
C GLU A 181 -3.90 -22.64 -32.43
N THR A 182 -4.60 -22.73 -31.30
CA THR A 182 -5.35 -23.91 -30.88
C THR A 182 -6.82 -23.53 -30.76
N ARG A 183 -7.68 -24.19 -31.54
CA ARG A 183 -9.11 -23.92 -31.59
C ARG A 183 -9.88 -25.08 -30.96
N PHE A 184 -10.73 -24.76 -29.99
CA PHE A 184 -11.75 -25.68 -29.49
C PHE A 184 -13.10 -25.19 -29.95
N SER A 185 -13.90 -26.05 -30.55
CA SER A 185 -15.22 -25.67 -31.03
C SER A 185 -16.30 -26.61 -30.53
N ASP A 186 -17.50 -26.06 -30.37
CA ASP A 186 -18.69 -26.77 -29.94
C ASP A 186 -19.91 -26.14 -30.63
N THR A 187 -20.89 -26.95 -30.99
CA THR A 187 -22.17 -26.46 -31.53
C THR A 187 -23.23 -26.69 -30.49
N VAL A 188 -23.89 -25.61 -30.05
CA VAL A 188 -24.77 -25.64 -28.89
C VAL A 188 -26.13 -25.07 -29.26
N ASP A 189 -27.19 -25.69 -28.74
CA ASP A 189 -28.56 -25.21 -28.88
C ASP A 189 -28.77 -23.91 -28.11
N ALA A 190 -29.50 -22.97 -28.71
CA ALA A 190 -29.75 -21.65 -28.15
C ALA A 190 -30.50 -21.73 -26.80
N GLU A 191 -31.41 -22.69 -26.63
CA GLU A 191 -32.15 -22.88 -25.37
C GLU A 191 -31.24 -23.31 -24.21
N VAL A 192 -30.22 -24.13 -24.49
CA VAL A 192 -29.24 -24.55 -23.48
C VAL A 192 -28.41 -23.34 -23.04
N LEU A 193 -27.87 -22.58 -24.01
CA LEU A 193 -27.10 -21.38 -23.73
C LEU A 193 -27.92 -20.35 -22.95
N TRP A 194 -29.20 -20.18 -23.31
CA TRP A 194 -30.10 -19.27 -22.62
C TRP A 194 -30.36 -19.71 -21.16
N THR A 195 -30.59 -20.99 -20.93
CA THR A 195 -30.80 -21.55 -19.58
C THR A 195 -29.57 -21.35 -18.69
N GLU A 196 -28.37 -21.55 -19.24
CA GLU A 196 -27.11 -21.30 -18.52
C GLU A 196 -26.93 -19.81 -18.17
N LEU A 197 -27.17 -18.91 -19.14
CA LEU A 197 -27.08 -17.47 -18.90
C LEU A 197 -28.12 -17.01 -17.87
N GLU A 198 -29.34 -17.55 -17.90
CA GLU A 198 -30.33 -17.28 -16.86
C GLU A 198 -29.85 -17.70 -15.47
N ALA A 199 -29.22 -18.87 -15.33
CA ALA A 199 -28.70 -19.33 -14.03
C ALA A 199 -27.61 -18.41 -13.48
N LEU A 200 -26.70 -17.93 -14.33
CA LEU A 200 -25.69 -16.94 -13.96
C LEU A 200 -26.36 -15.63 -13.53
N CYS A 201 -27.31 -15.12 -14.32
CA CYS A 201 -28.05 -13.90 -14.04
C CYS A 201 -28.84 -13.98 -12.72
N ARG A 202 -29.52 -15.10 -12.44
CA ARG A 202 -30.25 -15.32 -11.18
C ARG A 202 -29.30 -15.27 -9.98
N THR A 203 -28.13 -15.89 -10.08
CA THR A 203 -27.13 -15.91 -9.02
C THR A 203 -26.60 -14.50 -8.73
N TRP A 204 -26.27 -13.74 -9.78
CA TRP A 204 -25.84 -12.35 -9.66
C TRP A 204 -26.95 -11.44 -9.12
N HIS A 205 -28.17 -11.58 -9.64
CA HIS A 205 -29.33 -10.79 -9.22
C HIS A 205 -29.62 -10.98 -7.73
N ALA A 206 -29.68 -12.22 -7.27
CA ALA A 206 -29.96 -12.55 -5.88
C ALA A 206 -28.91 -11.97 -4.93
N TRP A 207 -27.63 -12.00 -5.32
CA TRP A 207 -26.57 -11.35 -4.56
C TRP A 207 -26.70 -9.83 -4.55
N GLY A 208 -26.99 -9.23 -5.71
CA GLY A 208 -27.20 -7.78 -5.84
C GLY A 208 -28.38 -7.27 -5.00
N GLU A 209 -29.50 -8.00 -4.96
CA GLU A 209 -30.62 -7.73 -4.05
C GLU A 209 -30.20 -7.81 -2.58
N ALA A 210 -29.47 -8.87 -2.19
CA ALA A 210 -28.98 -9.03 -0.82
C ALA A 210 -28.01 -7.90 -0.42
N GLU A 211 -27.18 -7.44 -1.34
CA GLU A 211 -26.26 -6.31 -1.14
C GLU A 211 -27.01 -4.98 -1.02
N ALA A 212 -27.99 -4.72 -1.88
CA ALA A 212 -28.83 -3.51 -1.79
C ALA A 212 -29.61 -3.48 -0.46
N ALA A 213 -30.22 -4.60 -0.07
CA ALA A 213 -30.91 -4.73 1.21
C ALA A 213 -29.97 -4.62 2.42
N HIS A 214 -28.70 -5.03 2.28
CA HIS A 214 -27.67 -4.80 3.29
C HIS A 214 -27.35 -3.31 3.43
N ARG A 215 -27.02 -2.64 2.32
CA ARG A 215 -26.70 -1.20 2.30
C ARG A 215 -27.85 -0.36 2.88
N GLN A 216 -29.10 -0.64 2.50
CA GLN A 216 -30.26 0.06 3.06
C GLN A 216 -30.38 -0.11 4.59
N ARG A 217 -30.18 -1.33 5.12
CA ARG A 217 -30.22 -1.59 6.57
C ARG A 217 -29.06 -0.94 7.30
N ARG A 218 -27.86 -1.01 6.71
CA ARG A 218 -26.65 -0.36 7.22
C ARG A 218 -26.84 1.15 7.29
N ASP A 219 -27.26 1.78 6.20
CA ASP A 219 -27.39 3.23 6.09
C ASP A 219 -28.43 3.76 7.08
N LYS A 220 -29.60 3.10 7.18
CA LYS A 220 -30.60 3.42 8.20
C LYS A 220 -30.06 3.31 9.63
N ALA A 221 -29.22 2.32 9.91
CA ALA A 221 -28.60 2.19 11.23
C ALA A 221 -27.51 3.26 11.48
N LEU A 222 -26.76 3.65 10.45
CA LEU A 222 -25.72 4.68 10.51
C LEU A 222 -26.31 6.09 10.63
N GLU A 223 -27.49 6.36 10.07
CA GLU A 223 -28.22 7.62 10.28
C GLU A 223 -28.55 7.85 11.76
N ALA A 224 -28.89 6.77 12.49
CA ALA A 224 -29.15 6.77 13.92
C ALA A 224 -27.87 6.64 14.78
N LEU A 225 -26.67 6.63 14.18
CA LEU A 225 -25.41 6.44 14.90
C LEU A 225 -25.15 7.62 15.84
N GLY A 226 -25.25 7.33 17.14
CA GLY A 226 -24.82 8.20 18.23
C GLY A 226 -23.36 7.94 18.60
N PHE A 227 -22.72 8.94 19.21
CA PHE A 227 -21.41 8.74 19.83
C PHE A 227 -21.57 7.77 21.01
N PRO A 228 -20.70 6.76 21.19
CA PRO A 228 -20.94 5.67 22.13
C PRO A 228 -20.72 6.06 23.60
N HIS A 229 -20.05 7.18 23.86
CA HIS A 229 -19.88 7.74 25.20
C HIS A 229 -20.85 8.90 25.44
N PHE A 230 -21.11 9.20 26.72
CA PHE A 230 -21.97 10.31 27.11
C PHE A 230 -21.47 11.66 26.56
N GLU A 231 -20.15 11.88 26.62
CA GLU A 231 -19.50 13.10 26.15
C GLU A 231 -18.23 12.79 25.34
N PHE A 232 -17.88 13.72 24.44
CA PHE A 232 -16.59 13.71 23.77
C PHE A 232 -15.49 14.15 24.73
N ARG A 233 -14.30 13.54 24.60
CA ARG A 233 -13.11 14.05 25.29
C ARG A 233 -12.73 15.45 24.75
N PRO A 234 -12.00 16.27 25.53
CA PRO A 234 -11.47 17.54 25.04
C PRO A 234 -10.73 17.37 23.70
N GLY A 235 -11.03 18.24 22.73
CA GLY A 235 -10.48 18.18 21.35
C GLY A 235 -11.06 17.08 20.45
N GLN A 236 -11.62 15.99 21.00
CA GLN A 236 -12.12 14.86 20.21
C GLN A 236 -13.34 15.24 19.35
N ARG A 237 -14.22 16.10 19.87
CA ARG A 237 -15.36 16.63 19.10
C ARG A 237 -14.90 17.43 17.89
N HIS A 238 -13.91 18.31 18.08
CA HIS A 238 -13.34 19.12 16.99
C HIS A 238 -12.72 18.23 15.92
N LEU A 239 -11.94 17.21 16.32
CA LEU A 239 -11.44 16.19 15.38
C LEU A 239 -12.60 15.54 14.60
N ALA A 240 -13.64 15.12 15.30
CA ALA A 240 -14.76 14.43 14.67
C ALA A 240 -15.52 15.32 13.67
N GLU A 241 -15.72 16.59 14.00
CA GLU A 241 -16.35 17.57 13.12
C GLU A 241 -15.52 17.80 11.85
N GLN A 242 -14.19 17.89 11.96
CA GLN A 242 -13.32 18.02 10.78
C GLN A 242 -13.39 16.77 9.91
N VAL A 243 -13.31 15.58 10.50
CA VAL A 243 -13.39 14.31 9.74
C VAL A 243 -14.74 14.16 9.03
N TYR A 244 -15.85 14.51 9.68
CA TYR A 244 -17.17 14.48 9.06
C TYR A 244 -17.23 15.42 7.85
N LYS A 245 -16.72 16.66 8.00
CA LYS A 245 -16.62 17.63 6.90
C LYS A 245 -15.75 17.11 5.76
N THR A 246 -14.63 16.44 6.06
CA THR A 246 -13.76 15.82 5.06
C THR A 246 -14.49 14.76 4.25
N GLY A 247 -15.20 13.84 4.94
CA GLY A 247 -16.06 12.85 4.27
C GLY A 247 -17.18 13.50 3.45
N ALA A 248 -17.75 14.60 3.93
CA ALA A 248 -18.83 15.34 3.26
C ALA A 248 -18.40 16.19 2.07
N THR A 249 -17.13 16.58 2.01
CA THR A 249 -16.62 17.48 0.96
C THR A 249 -15.70 16.78 -0.03
N GLY A 250 -15.43 15.48 0.17
CA GLY A 250 -14.50 14.72 -0.65
C GLY A 250 -13.08 15.30 -0.64
N ARG A 251 -12.59 15.72 0.53
CA ARG A 251 -11.28 16.38 0.67
C ARG A 251 -10.24 15.49 1.34
N THR A 252 -9.02 15.99 1.36
CA THR A 252 -7.92 15.43 2.18
C THR A 252 -7.72 16.26 3.44
N LEU A 253 -7.67 15.62 4.59
CA LEU A 253 -7.39 16.20 5.91
C LEU A 253 -6.11 15.62 6.49
N LEU A 254 -5.21 16.49 6.88
CA LEU A 254 -4.03 16.19 7.68
C LEU A 254 -4.31 16.68 9.11
N ALA A 255 -4.61 15.75 10.02
CA ALA A 255 -5.01 16.05 11.39
C ALA A 255 -3.93 15.65 12.40
N GLN A 256 -3.20 16.65 12.94
CA GLN A 256 -2.37 16.43 14.10
C GLN A 256 -3.24 16.38 15.35
N ALA A 257 -3.25 15.22 16.00
CA ALA A 257 -4.10 14.96 17.13
C ALA A 257 -3.30 14.21 18.21
N PRO A 258 -3.17 14.75 19.45
CA PRO A 258 -2.35 14.13 20.49
C PRO A 258 -2.81 12.73 20.89
N THR A 259 -1.91 11.97 21.53
CA THR A 259 -2.28 10.69 22.14
C THR A 259 -3.30 10.89 23.25
N GLY A 260 -4.12 9.87 23.53
CA GLY A 260 -5.10 9.94 24.63
C GLY A 260 -6.44 10.60 24.30
N ILE A 261 -6.55 11.40 23.22
CA ILE A 261 -7.84 12.05 22.85
C ILE A 261 -8.88 11.07 22.29
N GLY A 262 -8.50 9.81 22.02
CA GLY A 262 -9.35 8.84 21.34
C GLY A 262 -9.44 9.08 19.82
N LYS A 263 -8.29 9.27 19.15
CA LYS A 263 -8.17 9.54 17.70
C LYS A 263 -8.96 8.55 16.87
N THR A 264 -8.79 7.26 17.13
CA THR A 264 -9.41 6.17 16.35
C THR A 264 -10.93 6.24 16.37
N LEU A 265 -11.52 6.43 17.55
CA LEU A 265 -12.98 6.62 17.66
C LEU A 265 -13.40 7.96 17.05
N GLY A 266 -12.62 9.01 17.28
CA GLY A 266 -12.83 10.36 16.72
C GLY A 266 -12.71 10.46 15.21
N THR A 267 -12.18 9.45 14.52
CA THR A 267 -12.10 9.38 13.04
C THR A 267 -13.09 8.37 12.45
N LEU A 268 -13.27 7.20 13.09
CA LEU A 268 -14.22 6.18 12.63
C LEU A 268 -15.67 6.62 12.78
N PHE A 269 -16.07 7.13 13.95
CA PHE A 269 -17.44 7.60 14.20
C PHE A 269 -17.94 8.60 13.13
N PRO A 270 -17.25 9.73 12.89
CA PRO A 270 -17.73 10.70 11.92
C PRO A 270 -17.66 10.21 10.47
N MET A 271 -16.69 9.36 10.11
CA MET A 271 -16.62 8.81 8.74
C MET A 271 -17.77 7.82 8.49
N LEU A 272 -18.08 6.96 9.46
CA LEU A 272 -19.27 6.09 9.41
C LEU A 272 -20.56 6.91 9.38
N LYS A 273 -20.61 8.01 10.13
CA LYS A 273 -21.76 8.92 10.09
C LYS A 273 -21.91 9.60 8.73
N ALA A 274 -20.82 9.93 8.04
CA ALA A 274 -20.86 10.53 6.69
C ALA A 274 -21.25 9.53 5.60
N MET A 275 -21.02 8.23 5.81
CA MET A 275 -21.24 7.16 4.83
C MET A 275 -22.62 7.20 4.14
N PRO A 276 -23.76 7.21 4.85
CA PRO A 276 -25.08 7.24 4.20
C PRO A 276 -25.35 8.57 3.48
N TYR A 277 -24.99 9.71 4.07
CA TYR A 277 -25.29 11.04 3.51
C TYR A 277 -24.46 11.39 2.28
N GLN A 278 -23.31 10.76 2.10
CA GLN A 278 -22.35 11.05 1.03
C GLN A 278 -22.21 9.90 0.05
N GLY A 279 -23.00 8.84 0.22
CA GLY A 279 -22.96 7.63 -0.58
C GLY A 279 -21.57 7.02 -0.61
N LEU A 280 -20.86 6.95 0.54
CA LEU A 280 -19.58 6.26 0.59
C LEU A 280 -19.83 4.76 0.45
N ASP A 281 -19.11 4.11 -0.46
CA ASP A 281 -19.23 2.67 -0.66
C ASP A 281 -18.60 1.90 0.50
N ARG A 282 -17.41 2.34 0.92
CA ARG A 282 -16.57 1.67 1.92
C ARG A 282 -15.68 2.65 2.67
N ILE A 283 -15.19 2.20 3.82
CA ILE A 283 -14.15 2.86 4.60
C ILE A 283 -12.93 1.93 4.66
N ALA A 284 -11.74 2.46 4.38
CA ALA A 284 -10.48 1.76 4.61
C ALA A 284 -9.76 2.40 5.80
N PHE A 285 -9.66 1.67 6.92
CA PHE A 285 -8.85 2.07 8.07
C PHE A 285 -7.49 1.38 8.01
N LEU A 286 -6.46 2.16 7.69
CA LEU A 286 -5.12 1.67 7.43
C LEU A 286 -4.16 2.03 8.56
N CYS A 287 -3.40 1.03 9.00
CA CYS A 287 -2.46 1.12 10.10
C CYS A 287 -1.02 0.91 9.60
N MET A 288 -0.06 1.49 10.33
CA MET A 288 1.37 1.32 10.04
C MET A 288 1.98 0.06 10.66
N LYS A 289 1.34 -0.50 11.69
CA LYS A 289 1.82 -1.65 12.46
C LYS A 289 0.65 -2.53 12.87
N THR A 290 0.92 -3.80 13.12
CA THR A 290 -0.10 -4.80 13.52
C THR A 290 -0.95 -4.37 14.73
N PRO A 291 -0.41 -3.79 15.81
CA PRO A 291 -1.21 -3.38 16.98
C PRO A 291 -2.30 -2.35 16.67
N GLY A 292 -2.07 -1.44 15.72
CA GLY A 292 -3.06 -0.41 15.35
C GLY A 292 -4.37 -0.99 14.83
N ARG A 293 -4.32 -2.18 14.21
CA ARG A 293 -5.52 -2.88 13.71
C ARG A 293 -6.44 -3.28 14.86
N GLY A 294 -5.89 -3.73 15.99
CA GLY A 294 -6.66 -4.08 17.19
C GLY A 294 -7.38 -2.85 17.78
N VAL A 295 -6.73 -1.69 17.77
CA VAL A 295 -7.34 -0.42 18.22
C VAL A 295 -8.53 -0.05 17.33
N ALA A 296 -8.40 -0.21 16.01
CA ALA A 296 -9.47 0.06 15.06
C ALA A 296 -10.67 -0.89 15.25
N LEU A 297 -10.41 -2.19 15.37
CA LEU A 297 -11.45 -3.20 15.63
C LEU A 297 -12.16 -2.93 16.96
N SER A 298 -11.42 -2.61 18.03
CA SER A 298 -12.02 -2.25 19.32
C SER A 298 -12.91 -1.00 19.22
N ALA A 299 -12.50 0.02 18.47
CA ALA A 299 -13.31 1.21 18.25
C ALA A 299 -14.60 0.91 17.46
N LEU A 300 -14.53 0.05 16.43
CA LEU A 300 -15.72 -0.41 15.69
C LEU A 300 -16.68 -1.21 16.59
N GLU A 301 -16.13 -2.06 17.47
CA GLU A 301 -16.92 -2.80 18.46
C GLU A 301 -17.64 -1.86 19.43
N GLN A 302 -16.95 -0.82 19.93
CA GLN A 302 -17.55 0.23 20.79
C GLN A 302 -18.67 0.99 20.08
N LEU A 303 -18.55 1.21 18.77
CA LEU A 303 -19.61 1.79 17.93
C LEU A 303 -20.78 0.83 17.67
N GLY A 304 -20.71 -0.41 18.16
CA GLY A 304 -21.77 -1.39 18.03
C GLY A 304 -21.73 -2.20 16.74
N ALA A 305 -20.62 -2.20 16.00
CA ALA A 305 -20.48 -2.95 14.75
C ALA A 305 -20.71 -4.47 14.89
N ARG A 306 -20.51 -5.04 16.09
CA ARG A 306 -20.75 -6.47 16.38
C ARG A 306 -22.15 -6.79 16.87
N SER A 307 -22.91 -5.80 17.35
CA SER A 307 -24.11 -6.06 18.17
C SER A 307 -25.33 -5.22 17.81
N ARG A 308 -25.15 -4.01 17.29
CA ARG A 308 -26.23 -3.03 17.09
C ARG A 308 -26.38 -2.60 15.64
N ILE A 309 -25.28 -2.55 14.90
CA ILE A 309 -25.24 -2.03 13.52
C ILE A 309 -24.89 -3.20 12.61
N PRO A 310 -25.62 -3.41 11.50
CA PRO A 310 -25.30 -4.45 10.53
C PRO A 310 -24.12 -3.99 9.67
N LEU A 311 -22.95 -3.82 10.27
CA LEU A 311 -21.73 -3.37 9.61
C LEU A 311 -20.86 -4.57 9.27
N ARG A 312 -20.52 -4.75 7.99
CA ARG A 312 -19.57 -5.77 7.55
C ARG A 312 -18.16 -5.23 7.70
N VAL A 313 -17.37 -5.82 8.60
CA VAL A 313 -15.99 -5.44 8.88
C VAL A 313 -15.08 -6.58 8.45
N VAL A 314 -14.00 -6.29 7.71
CA VAL A 314 -12.98 -7.28 7.36
C VAL A 314 -11.61 -6.82 7.83
N GLU A 315 -10.89 -7.69 8.54
CA GLU A 315 -9.47 -7.50 8.83
C GLU A 315 -8.63 -8.14 7.72
N LEU A 316 -7.84 -7.33 7.01
CA LEU A 316 -6.90 -7.81 6.00
C LEU A 316 -5.58 -8.20 6.66
N ILE A 317 -5.18 -9.46 6.44
CA ILE A 317 -4.04 -10.10 7.08
C ILE A 317 -3.08 -10.61 6.02
N ALA A 318 -1.78 -10.44 6.27
CA ALA A 318 -0.74 -10.99 5.41
C ALA A 318 -0.83 -12.52 5.31
N ARG A 319 -0.57 -13.06 4.11
CA ARG A 319 -0.65 -14.51 3.83
C ARG A 319 0.11 -15.36 4.84
N GLY A 320 1.34 -14.96 5.22
CA GLY A 320 2.16 -15.71 6.19
C GLY A 320 1.54 -15.83 7.59
N LYS A 321 0.57 -14.99 7.96
CA LYS A 321 -0.14 -15.03 9.25
C LYS A 321 -1.53 -15.66 9.16
N ALA A 322 -2.09 -15.78 7.95
CA ALA A 322 -3.44 -16.30 7.69
C ALA A 322 -3.44 -17.70 7.04
N CYS A 323 -2.30 -18.17 6.52
CA CYS A 323 -2.20 -19.47 5.86
C CYS A 323 -2.19 -20.60 6.89
N GLU A 324 -3.08 -21.59 6.72
CA GLU A 324 -3.10 -22.81 7.53
C GLU A 324 -2.06 -23.85 7.08
N TYR A 325 -1.47 -23.65 5.89
CA TYR A 325 -0.47 -24.54 5.30
C TYR A 325 0.71 -23.75 4.71
N PRO A 326 1.55 -23.11 5.55
CA PRO A 326 2.63 -22.23 5.09
C PRO A 326 3.68 -22.96 4.24
N ASP A 327 3.89 -24.26 4.48
CA ASP A 327 4.87 -25.08 3.76
C ASP A 327 4.35 -25.61 2.41
N LYS A 328 3.10 -25.32 2.05
CA LYS A 328 2.46 -25.80 0.82
C LYS A 328 2.31 -24.70 -0.23
N ALA A 329 2.38 -25.11 -1.49
CA ALA A 329 2.11 -24.20 -2.61
C ALA A 329 0.60 -23.90 -2.71
N CYS A 330 0.25 -22.70 -3.21
CA CYS A 330 -1.14 -22.26 -3.31
C CYS A 330 -1.81 -22.73 -4.62
N HIS A 331 -1.96 -24.05 -4.77
CA HIS A 331 -2.75 -24.67 -5.83
C HIS A 331 -3.41 -25.97 -5.34
N GLY A 332 -4.45 -26.44 -6.03
CA GLY A 332 -5.27 -27.57 -5.56
C GLY A 332 -4.55 -28.90 -5.41
N GLU A 333 -3.51 -29.18 -6.20
CA GLU A 333 -2.68 -30.40 -6.05
C GLU A 333 -1.82 -30.38 -4.77
N SER A 334 -1.48 -29.20 -4.22
CA SER A 334 -0.62 -29.07 -3.05
C SER A 334 -1.42 -28.79 -1.77
N CYS A 335 -2.37 -27.85 -1.83
CA CYS A 335 -3.10 -27.32 -0.68
C CYS A 335 -4.57 -27.78 -0.67
N PRO A 336 -5.04 -28.45 0.40
CA PRO A 336 -6.42 -28.95 0.48
C PRO A 336 -7.48 -27.83 0.50
N LEU A 337 -7.10 -26.63 0.97
CA LEU A 337 -7.98 -25.45 0.96
C LEU A 337 -7.99 -24.71 -0.39
N ALA A 338 -7.06 -25.05 -1.29
CA ALA A 338 -7.03 -24.53 -2.65
C ALA A 338 -7.81 -25.44 -3.61
N GLN A 339 -7.83 -26.75 -3.36
CA GLN A 339 -8.61 -27.71 -4.13
C GLN A 339 -10.11 -27.33 -4.09
N GLY A 340 -10.84 -27.34 -5.20
CA GLY A 340 -12.27 -27.00 -5.26
C GLY A 340 -12.64 -25.65 -4.61
N PHE A 341 -11.71 -24.70 -4.49
CA PHE A 341 -11.93 -23.44 -3.78
C PHE A 341 -13.11 -22.67 -4.37
N TYR A 342 -13.16 -22.52 -5.70
CA TYR A 342 -14.22 -21.76 -6.36
C TYR A 342 -15.57 -22.47 -6.34
N ASP A 343 -15.60 -23.79 -6.20
CA ASP A 343 -16.85 -24.55 -6.03
C ASP A 343 -17.46 -24.31 -4.65
N ARG A 344 -16.62 -24.13 -3.62
CA ARG A 344 -17.04 -23.89 -2.22
C ARG A 344 -17.18 -22.40 -1.87
N LEU A 345 -16.60 -21.52 -2.68
CA LEU A 345 -16.58 -20.07 -2.47
C LEU A 345 -17.97 -19.42 -2.34
N PRO A 346 -19.00 -19.76 -3.16
CA PRO A 346 -20.29 -19.09 -3.09
C PRO A 346 -20.95 -19.20 -1.71
N GLU A 347 -20.96 -20.40 -1.12
CA GLU A 347 -21.52 -20.62 0.22
C GLU A 347 -20.64 -20.01 1.32
N ALA A 348 -19.31 -20.12 1.20
CA ALA A 348 -18.39 -19.46 2.13
C ALA A 348 -18.57 -17.94 2.15
N ARG A 349 -18.71 -17.32 0.96
CA ARG A 349 -18.95 -15.88 0.78
C ARG A 349 -20.29 -15.47 1.39
N LYS A 350 -21.35 -16.25 1.17
CA LYS A 350 -22.67 -16.00 1.77
C LYS A 350 -22.63 -16.07 3.29
N ALA A 351 -21.98 -17.10 3.84
CA ALA A 351 -21.80 -17.24 5.29
C ALA A 351 -20.96 -16.08 5.89
N ALA A 352 -19.88 -15.68 5.21
CA ALA A 352 -19.05 -14.55 5.61
C ALA A 352 -19.81 -13.22 5.61
N ALA A 353 -20.60 -12.95 4.56
CA ALA A 353 -21.43 -11.75 4.47
C ALA A 353 -22.54 -11.68 5.53
N GLN A 354 -23.05 -12.85 5.97
CA GLN A 354 -24.02 -12.95 7.06
C GLN A 354 -23.38 -12.78 8.43
N HIS A 355 -22.17 -13.32 8.63
CA HIS A 355 -21.43 -13.16 9.89
C HIS A 355 -21.00 -11.71 10.14
N ALA A 356 -20.71 -10.98 9.07
CA ALA A 356 -20.37 -9.56 9.03
C ALA A 356 -19.06 -9.16 9.74
N TRP A 357 -18.75 -9.71 10.91
CA TRP A 357 -17.52 -9.43 11.66
C TRP A 357 -16.40 -10.41 11.30
N LEU A 358 -15.59 -10.06 10.30
CA LEU A 358 -14.54 -10.90 9.74
C LEU A 358 -13.16 -10.44 10.21
N ASP A 359 -12.94 -10.45 11.53
CA ASP A 359 -11.59 -10.38 12.08
C ASP A 359 -10.81 -11.68 11.79
N ARG A 360 -9.54 -11.76 12.22
CA ARG A 360 -8.70 -12.94 12.01
C ARG A 360 -9.41 -14.26 12.35
N GLU A 361 -10.06 -14.34 13.50
CA GLU A 361 -10.63 -15.58 13.99
C GLU A 361 -11.98 -15.86 13.33
N GLY A 362 -12.86 -14.86 13.20
CA GLY A 362 -14.16 -15.00 12.53
C GLY A 362 -14.00 -15.42 11.07
N LEU A 363 -13.07 -14.79 10.34
CA LEU A 363 -12.78 -15.17 8.95
C LEU A 363 -12.23 -16.59 8.84
N ARG A 364 -11.31 -16.96 9.74
CA ARG A 364 -10.72 -18.30 9.79
C ARG A 364 -11.78 -19.37 10.06
N GLN A 365 -12.66 -19.16 11.03
CA GLN A 365 -13.70 -20.12 11.38
C GLN A 365 -14.64 -20.40 10.21
N ILE A 366 -15.09 -19.35 9.51
CA ILE A 366 -15.97 -19.50 8.34
C ILE A 366 -15.23 -20.19 7.21
N ALA A 367 -14.01 -19.75 6.91
CA ALA A 367 -13.21 -20.33 5.84
C ALA A 367 -13.00 -21.83 6.04
N LEU A 368 -12.62 -22.24 7.26
CA LEU A 368 -12.40 -23.66 7.59
C LEU A 368 -13.70 -24.47 7.59
N LYS A 369 -14.81 -23.90 8.06
CA LYS A 369 -16.12 -24.56 8.00
C LYS A 369 -16.54 -24.89 6.57
N HIS A 370 -16.17 -24.05 5.62
CA HIS A 370 -16.45 -24.23 4.19
C HIS A 370 -15.24 -24.79 3.42
N GLU A 371 -14.19 -25.22 4.12
CA GLU A 371 -12.97 -25.81 3.57
C GLU A 371 -12.29 -24.95 2.48
N VAL A 372 -12.34 -23.63 2.62
CA VAL A 372 -11.67 -22.66 1.74
C VAL A 372 -10.52 -21.96 2.45
N CYS A 373 -9.60 -21.37 1.69
CA CYS A 373 -8.45 -20.66 2.25
C CYS A 373 -8.88 -19.34 2.93
N PRO A 374 -8.54 -19.11 4.23
CA PRO A 374 -8.89 -17.88 4.94
C PRO A 374 -8.34 -16.61 4.27
N TYR A 375 -7.11 -16.65 3.78
CA TYR A 375 -6.46 -15.51 3.12
C TYR A 375 -7.24 -15.06 1.87
N TYR A 376 -7.59 -16.00 0.99
CA TYR A 376 -8.32 -15.67 -0.25
C TYR A 376 -9.80 -15.37 -0.02
N LEU A 377 -10.43 -15.98 1.00
CA LEU A 377 -11.75 -15.56 1.43
C LEU A 377 -11.74 -14.11 1.93
N GLY A 378 -10.71 -13.70 2.67
CA GLY A 378 -10.54 -12.31 3.11
C GLY A 378 -10.43 -11.32 1.93
N GLN A 379 -9.68 -11.70 0.88
CA GLN A 379 -9.60 -10.88 -0.34
C GLN A 379 -10.93 -10.80 -1.08
N GLU A 380 -11.68 -11.90 -1.18
CA GLU A 380 -13.03 -11.90 -1.76
C GLU A 380 -13.95 -10.98 -0.94
N MET A 381 -13.92 -11.09 0.38
CA MET A 381 -14.77 -10.30 1.27
C MET A 381 -14.38 -8.82 1.34
N ALA A 382 -13.17 -8.43 0.93
CA ALA A 382 -12.81 -7.02 0.72
C ALA A 382 -13.74 -6.33 -0.29
N ARG A 383 -14.28 -7.08 -1.27
CA ARG A 383 -15.27 -6.58 -2.25
C ARG A 383 -16.67 -6.38 -1.67
N TRP A 384 -16.96 -6.88 -0.47
CA TRP A 384 -18.31 -6.97 0.08
C TRP A 384 -18.40 -6.45 1.52
N CYS A 385 -17.35 -5.79 2.03
CA CYS A 385 -17.27 -5.21 3.37
C CYS A 385 -17.63 -3.72 3.41
N ASP A 386 -18.17 -3.22 4.49
CA ASP A 386 -18.38 -1.77 4.68
C ASP A 386 -17.10 -1.09 5.19
N VAL A 387 -16.35 -1.79 6.04
CA VAL A 387 -15.08 -1.31 6.60
C VAL A 387 -13.99 -2.36 6.43
N ALA A 388 -12.89 -1.98 5.78
CA ALA A 388 -11.67 -2.77 5.71
C ALA A 388 -10.65 -2.21 6.71
N VAL A 389 -10.15 -3.06 7.61
CA VAL A 389 -9.06 -2.73 8.54
C VAL A 389 -7.80 -3.47 8.09
N GLY A 390 -6.71 -2.76 7.82
CA GLY A 390 -5.52 -3.40 7.26
C GLY A 390 -4.24 -2.59 7.44
N ASP A 391 -3.14 -3.14 6.95
CA ASP A 391 -1.89 -2.40 6.78
C ASP A 391 -1.97 -1.46 5.57
N VAL A 392 -1.24 -0.33 5.62
CA VAL A 392 -1.15 0.65 4.53
C VAL A 392 -0.79 0.07 3.16
N ASN A 393 -0.06 -1.05 3.10
CA ASN A 393 0.27 -1.73 1.84
C ASN A 393 -0.99 -2.15 1.06
N HIS A 394 -2.13 -2.39 1.72
CA HIS A 394 -3.37 -2.77 1.03
C HIS A 394 -3.96 -1.66 0.16
N TYR A 395 -3.49 -0.41 0.31
CA TYR A 395 -3.91 0.73 -0.52
C TYR A 395 -2.75 1.46 -1.20
N PHE A 396 -1.57 1.52 -0.59
CA PHE A 396 -0.45 2.33 -1.08
C PHE A 396 0.62 1.55 -1.86
N ASP A 397 0.61 0.22 -1.84
CA ASP A 397 1.54 -0.59 -2.63
C ASP A 397 1.17 -0.62 -4.12
N ALA A 398 2.15 -0.74 -5.02
CA ALA A 398 1.94 -0.83 -6.49
C ALA A 398 0.87 -1.86 -6.89
N SER A 399 0.75 -2.96 -6.13
CA SER A 399 -0.19 -4.06 -6.34
C SER A 399 -1.34 -4.10 -5.31
N ALA A 400 -1.58 -2.98 -4.63
CA ALA A 400 -2.55 -2.84 -3.53
C ALA A 400 -3.98 -3.28 -3.89
N LEU A 401 -4.49 -4.29 -3.17
CA LEU A 401 -5.83 -4.84 -3.33
C LEU A 401 -6.95 -3.78 -3.27
N LEU A 402 -6.97 -2.95 -2.22
CA LEU A 402 -8.06 -1.99 -2.00
C LEU A 402 -8.03 -0.87 -3.04
N HIS A 403 -6.85 -0.42 -3.46
CA HIS A 403 -6.73 0.60 -4.51
C HIS A 403 -7.21 0.06 -5.86
N GLY A 404 -6.78 -1.15 -6.24
CA GLY A 404 -7.23 -1.80 -7.47
C GLY A 404 -8.74 -2.07 -7.48
N LEU A 405 -9.31 -2.50 -6.34
CA LEU A 405 -10.77 -2.65 -6.21
C LEU A 405 -11.51 -1.31 -6.29
N CYS A 406 -10.98 -0.26 -5.67
CA CYS A 406 -11.55 1.09 -5.71
C CYS A 406 -11.65 1.62 -7.14
N GLN A 407 -10.59 1.47 -7.95
CA GLN A 407 -10.58 1.88 -9.36
C GLN A 407 -11.52 1.02 -10.20
N MET A 408 -11.42 -0.31 -10.08
CA MET A 408 -12.20 -1.26 -10.88
C MET A 408 -13.71 -1.13 -10.66
N GLN A 409 -14.13 -0.75 -9.46
CA GLN A 409 -15.54 -0.68 -9.06
C GLN A 409 -16.04 0.77 -8.94
N GLY A 410 -15.19 1.77 -9.20
CA GLY A 410 -15.53 3.19 -9.07
C GLY A 410 -16.00 3.59 -7.66
N TRP A 411 -15.39 3.03 -6.60
CA TRP A 411 -15.85 3.25 -5.23
C TRP A 411 -15.66 4.68 -4.76
N ARG A 412 -16.66 5.21 -4.04
CA ARG A 412 -16.50 6.39 -3.18
C ARG A 412 -15.89 5.96 -1.84
N LEU A 413 -14.56 5.83 -1.82
CA LEU A 413 -13.82 5.33 -0.66
C LEU A 413 -13.51 6.44 0.36
N GLY A 414 -13.85 6.20 1.63
CA GLY A 414 -13.33 6.96 2.77
C GLY A 414 -12.05 6.35 3.32
N LEU A 415 -10.91 7.01 3.14
CA LEU A 415 -9.60 6.54 3.56
C LEU A 415 -9.21 7.15 4.91
N LEU A 416 -8.92 6.31 5.90
CA LEU A 416 -8.44 6.71 7.23
C LEU A 416 -7.05 6.11 7.45
N VAL A 417 -6.02 6.94 7.66
CA VAL A 417 -4.63 6.49 7.86
C VAL A 417 -4.15 6.92 9.23
N ASP A 418 -4.01 5.94 10.13
CA ASP A 418 -3.49 6.15 11.49
C ASP A 418 -1.95 6.12 11.50
N GLU A 419 -1.37 6.88 12.44
CA GLU A 419 0.07 7.10 12.57
C GLU A 419 0.73 7.49 11.23
N ALA A 420 0.05 8.37 10.49
CA ALA A 420 0.43 8.82 9.15
C ALA A 420 1.85 9.40 9.04
N HIS A 421 2.48 9.78 10.16
CA HIS A 421 3.87 10.22 10.20
C HIS A 421 4.86 9.15 9.68
N ASN A 422 4.51 7.86 9.74
CA ASN A 422 5.35 6.78 9.21
C ASN A 422 5.10 6.51 7.72
N LEU A 423 4.08 7.11 7.11
CA LEU A 423 3.67 6.77 5.74
C LEU A 423 4.77 7.07 4.74
N ILE A 424 5.54 8.14 4.94
CA ILE A 424 6.65 8.53 4.07
C ILE A 424 7.69 7.39 3.98
N ASP A 425 8.19 6.91 5.12
CA ASP A 425 9.21 5.86 5.13
C ASP A 425 8.65 4.51 4.70
N ARG A 426 7.39 4.22 5.02
CA ARG A 426 6.68 3.03 4.51
C ARG A 426 6.57 3.05 2.99
N ALA A 427 6.17 4.18 2.40
CA ALA A 427 6.03 4.34 0.96
C ALA A 427 7.38 4.31 0.23
N ARG A 428 8.43 4.94 0.78
CA ARG A 428 9.80 4.81 0.25
C ARG A 428 10.20 3.34 0.12
N GLY A 429 9.86 2.52 1.11
CA GLY A 429 10.05 1.07 1.05
C GLY A 429 9.24 0.37 -0.05
N MET A 430 7.95 0.70 -0.20
CA MET A 430 7.08 0.14 -1.25
C MET A 430 7.57 0.45 -2.67
N TYR A 431 8.22 1.59 -2.86
CA TYR A 431 8.68 2.09 -4.16
C TYR A 431 10.20 2.03 -4.32
N SER A 432 10.85 1.11 -3.62
CA SER A 432 12.28 0.82 -3.78
C SER A 432 12.50 -0.64 -4.14
N ALA A 433 13.50 -0.92 -4.97
CA ALA A 433 13.92 -2.27 -5.31
C ALA A 433 15.44 -2.37 -5.31
N GLY A 434 15.97 -3.55 -5.01
CA GLY A 434 17.40 -3.78 -5.10
C GLY A 434 17.72 -5.23 -5.39
N LEU A 435 18.81 -5.43 -6.11
CA LEU A 435 19.32 -6.73 -6.52
C LEU A 435 20.63 -6.98 -5.80
N ASP A 436 20.87 -8.23 -5.42
CA ASP A 436 22.11 -8.67 -4.77
C ASP A 436 22.97 -9.53 -5.72
N GLN A 437 24.23 -9.12 -5.91
CA GLN A 437 25.16 -9.80 -6.81
C GLN A 437 25.49 -11.23 -6.33
N LYS A 438 25.59 -11.44 -5.01
CA LYS A 438 25.94 -12.73 -4.43
C LYS A 438 24.77 -13.71 -4.54
N GLN A 439 23.54 -13.23 -4.38
CA GLN A 439 22.31 -13.98 -4.66
C GLN A 439 22.26 -14.40 -6.12
N LEU A 440 22.49 -13.47 -7.07
CA LEU A 440 22.55 -13.81 -8.50
C LEU A 440 23.65 -14.83 -8.81
N ALA A 441 24.83 -14.71 -8.19
CA ALA A 441 25.92 -15.65 -8.39
C ALA A 441 25.57 -17.07 -7.88
N ARG A 442 24.86 -17.18 -6.76
CA ARG A 442 24.34 -18.45 -6.23
C ARG A 442 23.26 -19.03 -7.13
N LEU A 443 22.28 -18.20 -7.50
CA LEU A 443 21.17 -18.58 -8.37
C LEU A 443 21.69 -19.13 -9.70
N ARG A 444 22.65 -18.45 -10.34
CA ARG A 444 23.24 -18.91 -11.61
C ARG A 444 23.85 -20.32 -11.51
N LYS A 445 24.41 -20.72 -10.35
CA LYS A 445 25.01 -22.05 -10.16
C LYS A 445 23.97 -23.15 -10.04
N SER A 446 22.83 -22.87 -9.42
CA SER A 446 21.73 -23.81 -9.24
C SER A 446 20.67 -23.72 -10.35
N ALA A 447 20.75 -22.71 -11.22
CA ALA A 447 19.78 -22.50 -12.27
C ALA A 447 19.88 -23.58 -13.37
N PRO A 448 18.73 -23.98 -13.95
CA PRO A 448 18.66 -24.83 -15.13
C PRO A 448 19.57 -24.36 -16.27
N LYS A 449 20.16 -25.31 -17.01
CA LYS A 449 21.11 -25.01 -18.11
C LYS A 449 20.61 -23.95 -19.11
N PRO A 450 19.32 -23.95 -19.53
CA PRO A 450 18.81 -22.91 -20.45
C PRO A 450 18.92 -21.48 -19.89
N LEU A 451 18.83 -21.30 -18.57
CA LEU A 451 18.82 -19.99 -17.91
C LEU A 451 20.23 -19.46 -17.58
N GLN A 452 21.23 -20.34 -17.51
CA GLN A 452 22.58 -19.98 -17.09
C GLN A 452 23.23 -18.91 -17.99
N ARG A 453 22.93 -18.92 -19.29
CA ARG A 453 23.44 -17.93 -20.25
C ARG A 453 22.86 -16.54 -19.99
N SER A 454 21.55 -16.43 -19.81
CA SER A 454 20.87 -15.15 -19.55
C SER A 454 21.29 -14.57 -18.20
N LEU A 455 21.30 -15.37 -17.13
CA LEU A 455 21.80 -14.96 -15.81
C LEU A 455 23.29 -14.60 -15.83
N GLY A 456 24.09 -15.33 -16.61
CA GLY A 456 25.50 -15.03 -16.84
C GLY A 456 25.72 -13.69 -17.56
N SER A 457 24.82 -13.32 -18.46
CA SER A 457 24.85 -12.02 -19.14
C SER A 457 24.64 -10.88 -18.15
N VAL A 458 23.65 -10.99 -17.25
CA VAL A 458 23.40 -10.00 -16.19
C VAL A 458 24.64 -9.83 -15.31
N MET A 459 25.23 -10.94 -14.86
CA MET A 459 26.43 -10.91 -14.03
C MET A 459 27.61 -10.19 -14.72
N ARG A 460 27.81 -10.43 -16.02
CA ARG A 460 28.86 -9.77 -16.80
C ARG A 460 28.60 -8.26 -16.94
N ARG A 461 27.39 -7.86 -17.31
CA ARG A 461 27.01 -6.42 -17.42
C ARG A 461 27.15 -5.70 -16.09
N TRP A 462 26.80 -6.36 -14.99
CA TRP A 462 27.04 -5.82 -13.65
C TRP A 462 28.53 -5.63 -13.35
N GLN A 463 29.39 -6.59 -13.72
CA GLN A 463 30.83 -6.44 -13.55
C GLN A 463 31.46 -5.36 -14.45
N GLU A 464 30.88 -5.09 -15.62
CA GLU A 464 31.22 -3.94 -16.47
C GLU A 464 30.89 -2.64 -15.75
N LEU A 465 29.67 -2.50 -15.24
CA LEU A 465 29.24 -1.35 -14.43
C LEU A 465 30.18 -1.11 -13.23
N ILE A 466 30.56 -2.15 -12.49
CA ILE A 466 31.49 -1.98 -11.34
C ILE A 466 32.85 -1.45 -11.79
N ARG A 467 33.35 -1.87 -12.97
CA ARG A 467 34.65 -1.40 -13.50
C ARG A 467 34.57 0.06 -13.92
N GLU A 468 33.48 0.45 -14.58
CA GLU A 468 33.20 1.84 -14.99
C GLU A 468 33.12 2.78 -13.78
N GLN A 469 32.55 2.31 -12.67
CA GLN A 469 32.39 3.07 -11.43
C GLN A 469 33.65 3.05 -10.51
N GLY A 470 34.85 2.80 -11.05
CA GLY A 470 36.12 2.87 -10.31
C GLY A 470 36.44 1.59 -9.52
N GLY A 471 36.68 0.49 -10.24
CA GLY A 471 36.70 -0.90 -9.77
C GLY A 471 37.73 -1.35 -8.72
N GLU A 472 38.66 -0.50 -8.26
CA GLU A 472 39.76 -0.92 -7.36
C GLU A 472 39.35 -1.06 -5.89
N ASP A 473 38.55 -0.14 -5.36
CA ASP A 473 38.08 -0.21 -3.96
C ASP A 473 36.81 -1.07 -3.87
N ALA A 474 36.95 -2.25 -3.26
CA ALA A 474 35.84 -3.19 -3.12
C ALA A 474 34.92 -2.89 -1.93
N GLY A 475 35.30 -1.97 -1.04
CA GLY A 475 34.68 -1.83 0.27
C GLY A 475 34.84 -3.09 1.13
N ALA A 476 34.23 -3.06 2.32
CA ALA A 476 34.14 -4.20 3.22
C ALA A 476 32.73 -4.29 3.84
N ARG A 477 32.38 -5.40 4.49
CA ARG A 477 31.04 -5.55 5.09
C ARG A 477 30.80 -4.61 6.27
N ASP A 478 31.86 -4.32 7.01
CA ASP A 478 31.93 -3.40 8.13
C ASP A 478 32.17 -1.95 7.70
N ALA A 479 32.55 -1.73 6.45
CA ALA A 479 32.72 -0.42 5.83
C ALA A 479 32.29 -0.47 4.33
N PRO A 480 30.98 -0.55 4.04
CA PRO A 480 30.51 -0.65 2.67
C PRO A 480 30.77 0.64 1.89
N LEU A 481 31.21 0.51 0.65
CA LEU A 481 31.37 1.65 -0.26
C LEU A 481 30.05 1.91 -0.98
N TRP A 482 29.41 3.03 -0.66
CA TRP A 482 28.19 3.49 -1.31
C TRP A 482 28.52 4.50 -2.41
N ARG A 483 27.82 4.42 -3.55
CA ARG A 483 27.86 5.40 -4.64
C ARG A 483 26.45 5.65 -5.19
N SER A 484 26.17 6.91 -5.51
CA SER A 484 25.05 7.28 -6.37
C SER A 484 25.48 7.18 -7.83
N LEU A 485 24.62 6.64 -8.70
CA LEU A 485 24.81 6.62 -10.14
C LEU A 485 23.97 7.75 -10.76
N ASP A 486 24.62 8.62 -11.54
CA ASP A 486 23.94 9.76 -12.19
C ASP A 486 22.91 9.32 -13.24
N GLN A 487 23.10 8.13 -13.80
CA GLN A 487 22.22 7.53 -14.79
C GLN A 487 21.95 6.06 -14.46
N LEU A 488 20.80 5.59 -14.91
CA LEU A 488 20.45 4.18 -14.83
C LEU A 488 21.38 3.33 -15.73
N PRO A 489 21.83 2.15 -15.27
CA PRO A 489 22.68 1.27 -16.06
C PRO A 489 21.86 0.52 -17.12
N GLY A 490 21.66 1.14 -18.29
CA GLY A 490 20.82 0.63 -19.37
C GLY A 490 21.17 -0.79 -19.82
N ASP A 491 22.45 -1.11 -19.96
CA ASP A 491 22.92 -2.46 -20.32
C ASP A 491 22.53 -3.53 -19.28
N VAL A 492 22.61 -3.18 -17.99
CA VAL A 492 22.18 -4.08 -16.91
C VAL A 492 20.67 -4.26 -16.95
N ILE A 493 19.90 -3.18 -17.10
CA ILE A 493 18.43 -3.21 -17.18
C ILE A 493 17.96 -4.07 -18.36
N SER A 494 18.52 -3.87 -19.56
CA SER A 494 18.19 -4.69 -20.73
C SER A 494 18.52 -6.16 -20.50
N SER A 495 19.66 -6.46 -19.87
CA SER A 495 20.01 -7.84 -19.53
C SER A 495 19.07 -8.46 -18.48
N LEU A 496 18.56 -7.67 -17.53
CA LEU A 496 17.57 -8.10 -16.54
C LEU A 496 16.23 -8.41 -17.20
N GLN A 497 15.75 -7.55 -18.11
CA GLN A 497 14.52 -7.79 -18.88
C GLN A 497 14.62 -9.10 -19.68
N HIS A 498 15.73 -9.31 -20.39
CA HIS A 498 15.97 -10.57 -21.10
C HIS A 498 16.05 -11.78 -20.17
N ALA A 499 16.65 -11.65 -18.99
CA ALA A 499 16.69 -12.73 -18.01
C ALA A 499 15.29 -13.03 -17.46
N CYS A 500 14.49 -12.03 -17.13
CA CYS A 500 13.11 -12.22 -16.68
C CYS A 500 12.24 -12.88 -17.74
N ALA A 501 12.37 -12.48 -19.01
CA ALA A 501 11.69 -13.13 -20.12
C ALA A 501 12.10 -14.61 -20.25
N ALA A 502 13.41 -14.91 -20.25
CA ALA A 502 13.91 -16.28 -20.33
C ALA A 502 13.44 -17.14 -19.15
N ILE A 503 13.44 -16.60 -17.92
CA ILE A 503 12.90 -17.30 -16.75
C ILE A 503 11.40 -17.53 -16.94
N SER A 504 10.65 -16.53 -17.38
CA SER A 504 9.21 -16.65 -17.59
C SER A 504 8.87 -17.73 -18.62
N ASP A 505 9.56 -17.72 -19.77
CA ASP A 505 9.36 -18.72 -20.82
C ASP A 505 9.72 -20.13 -20.32
N TYR A 506 10.85 -20.27 -19.63
CA TYR A 506 11.27 -21.54 -19.04
C TYR A 506 10.28 -22.06 -17.99
N LEU A 507 9.78 -21.20 -17.09
CA LEU A 507 8.78 -21.60 -16.10
C LEU A 507 7.43 -21.93 -16.76
N GLY A 508 7.11 -21.34 -17.91
CA GLY A 508 5.94 -21.71 -18.71
C GLY A 508 6.05 -23.12 -19.33
N GLU A 509 7.25 -23.54 -19.71
CA GLU A 509 7.53 -24.88 -20.23
C GLU A 509 7.72 -25.93 -19.12
N TYR A 510 8.35 -25.53 -18.01
CA TYR A 510 8.77 -26.38 -16.89
C TYR A 510 8.30 -25.81 -15.52
N PRO A 511 6.97 -25.70 -15.28
CA PRO A 511 6.41 -25.11 -14.05
C PRO A 511 6.68 -25.94 -12.79
N ASP A 512 7.00 -27.22 -12.93
CA ASP A 512 7.35 -28.12 -11.81
C ASP A 512 8.81 -27.89 -11.33
N GLU A 513 9.63 -27.19 -12.13
CA GLU A 513 11.02 -26.84 -11.79
C GLU A 513 11.14 -25.44 -11.15
N VAL A 514 10.01 -24.84 -10.74
CA VAL A 514 9.98 -23.57 -10.01
C VAL A 514 10.68 -23.74 -8.65
N THR A 515 11.76 -22.99 -8.45
CA THR A 515 12.38 -22.86 -7.12
C THR A 515 12.01 -21.51 -6.51
N PRO A 516 11.82 -21.43 -5.17
CA PRO A 516 11.56 -20.17 -4.49
C PRO A 516 12.62 -19.11 -4.79
N GLY A 517 13.90 -19.48 -4.78
CA GLY A 517 14.99 -18.55 -5.06
C GLY A 517 15.01 -17.98 -6.50
N LEU A 518 14.52 -18.74 -7.49
CA LEU A 518 14.40 -18.25 -8.88
C LEU A 518 13.25 -17.26 -9.03
N THR A 519 12.11 -17.55 -8.40
CA THR A 519 10.92 -16.67 -8.43
C THR A 519 11.12 -15.40 -7.63
N GLU A 520 11.69 -15.48 -6.42
CA GLU A 520 12.07 -14.31 -5.60
C GLU A 520 12.99 -13.37 -6.38
N TRP A 521 14.08 -13.88 -6.96
CA TRP A 521 15.00 -13.05 -7.74
C TRP A 521 14.34 -12.45 -8.99
N MET A 522 13.49 -13.21 -9.68
CA MET A 522 12.74 -12.70 -10.82
C MET A 522 11.78 -11.58 -10.41
N PHE A 523 11.10 -11.69 -9.27
CA PHE A 523 10.23 -10.62 -8.77
C PHE A 523 11.02 -9.37 -8.38
N ASP A 524 12.17 -9.53 -7.72
CA ASP A 524 13.06 -8.40 -7.42
C ASP A 524 13.55 -7.72 -8.71
N ALA A 525 13.89 -8.51 -9.73
CA ALA A 525 14.33 -7.99 -11.04
C ALA A 525 13.18 -7.28 -11.78
N LEU A 526 11.97 -7.83 -11.78
CA LEU A 526 10.78 -7.21 -12.36
C LEU A 526 10.39 -5.91 -11.63
N ALA A 527 10.50 -5.88 -10.30
CA ALA A 527 10.28 -4.68 -9.50
C ALA A 527 11.32 -3.61 -9.86
N PHE A 528 12.60 -4.00 -9.96
CA PHE A 528 13.68 -3.11 -10.38
C PHE A 528 13.45 -2.54 -11.79
N THR A 529 13.13 -3.38 -12.78
CA THR A 529 12.90 -2.92 -14.15
C THR A 529 11.68 -2.01 -14.26
N ARG A 530 10.61 -2.29 -13.51
CA ARG A 530 9.41 -1.43 -13.46
C ARG A 530 9.72 -0.06 -12.86
N LEU A 531 10.47 -0.01 -11.75
CA LEU A 531 10.88 1.26 -11.16
C LEU A 531 11.87 2.03 -12.03
N ALA A 532 12.66 1.33 -12.86
CA ALA A 532 13.54 1.97 -13.83
C ALA A 532 12.76 2.72 -14.93
N GLU A 533 11.59 2.22 -15.34
CA GLU A 533 10.72 2.89 -16.33
C GLU A 533 10.15 4.21 -15.79
N SER A 534 9.93 4.31 -14.49
CA SER A 534 9.44 5.52 -13.82
C SER A 534 10.55 6.26 -13.05
N PHE A 535 11.83 6.09 -13.40
CA PHE A 535 12.92 6.72 -12.66
C PHE A 535 13.03 8.21 -12.99
N ALA A 536 13.03 9.05 -11.94
CA ALA A 536 13.21 10.49 -12.05
C ALA A 536 13.84 11.05 -10.76
N GLY A 537 13.84 12.38 -10.59
CA GLY A 537 14.41 13.08 -9.43
C GLY A 537 13.79 12.74 -8.07
N HIS A 538 12.77 11.88 -8.03
CA HIS A 538 12.19 11.32 -6.81
C HIS A 538 12.90 10.05 -6.30
N SER A 539 13.89 9.53 -7.02
CA SER A 539 14.61 8.29 -6.71
C SER A 539 16.12 8.43 -6.90
N LEU A 540 16.88 7.61 -6.18
CA LEU A 540 18.33 7.45 -6.33
C LEU A 540 18.64 6.09 -6.96
N CYS A 541 19.63 6.03 -7.86
CA CYS A 541 20.21 4.78 -8.30
C CYS A 541 21.48 4.53 -7.50
N GLU A 542 21.48 3.49 -6.66
CA GLU A 542 22.53 3.26 -5.67
C GLU A 542 23.33 1.99 -6.00
N LEU A 543 24.66 2.08 -5.95
CA LEU A 543 25.57 0.94 -5.98
C LEU A 543 26.30 0.83 -4.64
N VAL A 544 26.06 -0.26 -3.92
CA VAL A 544 26.71 -0.55 -2.63
C VAL A 544 27.66 -1.73 -2.78
N ARG A 545 28.94 -1.56 -2.45
CA ARG A 545 29.96 -2.61 -2.50
C ARG A 545 30.40 -3.00 -1.08
N MET A 546 30.34 -4.29 -0.78
CA MET A 546 30.63 -4.90 0.52
C MET A 546 31.82 -5.88 0.45
N GLY A 547 32.64 -5.76 -0.59
CA GLY A 547 33.74 -6.67 -0.90
C GLY A 547 33.71 -7.16 -2.35
N ARG A 548 34.74 -7.92 -2.72
CA ARG A 548 34.87 -8.45 -4.09
C ARG A 548 33.77 -9.48 -4.38
N GLY A 549 32.93 -9.19 -5.37
CA GLY A 549 31.79 -10.04 -5.74
C GLY A 549 30.61 -9.99 -4.76
N ASP A 550 30.61 -9.00 -3.85
CA ASP A 550 29.56 -8.75 -2.87
C ASP A 550 29.08 -7.30 -3.07
N SER A 551 28.06 -7.09 -3.90
CA SER A 551 27.51 -5.76 -4.18
C SER A 551 26.00 -5.80 -4.39
N ARG A 552 25.36 -4.65 -4.16
CA ARG A 552 23.93 -4.42 -4.34
C ARG A 552 23.72 -3.23 -5.28
N LEU A 553 22.87 -3.43 -6.28
CA LEU A 553 22.38 -2.37 -7.16
C LEU A 553 20.93 -2.09 -6.79
N GLY A 554 20.56 -0.83 -6.57
CA GLY A 554 19.21 -0.46 -6.12
C GLY A 554 18.66 0.78 -6.80
N ILE A 555 17.33 0.84 -6.89
CA ILE A 555 16.58 2.06 -7.09
C ILE A 555 15.88 2.34 -5.78
N ALA A 556 16.28 3.41 -5.09
CA ALA A 556 15.72 3.82 -3.82
C ALA A 556 14.84 5.05 -4.01
N ASN A 557 13.54 4.92 -3.77
CA ASN A 557 12.66 6.08 -3.73
C ASN A 557 13.01 6.94 -2.49
N VAL A 558 13.20 8.23 -2.72
CA VAL A 558 13.49 9.23 -1.68
C VAL A 558 12.34 10.22 -1.50
N ILE A 559 11.50 10.38 -2.51
CA ILE A 559 10.31 11.25 -2.50
C ILE A 559 9.12 10.40 -2.99
N PRO A 560 8.27 9.87 -2.11
CA PRO A 560 7.19 8.97 -2.54
C PRO A 560 5.99 9.70 -3.16
N ALA A 561 5.96 11.04 -3.09
CA ALA A 561 4.87 11.90 -3.53
C ALA A 561 4.29 11.53 -4.90
N ASP A 562 5.16 11.32 -5.88
CA ASP A 562 4.76 11.08 -7.28
C ASP A 562 4.02 9.73 -7.45
N PHE A 563 4.26 8.77 -6.55
CA PHE A 563 3.55 7.49 -6.54
C PHE A 563 2.28 7.49 -5.67
N LEU A 564 2.22 8.37 -4.67
CA LEU A 564 1.11 8.44 -3.73
C LEU A 564 0.00 9.39 -4.17
N ALA A 565 0.34 10.46 -4.90
CA ALA A 565 -0.63 11.45 -5.39
C ALA A 565 -1.79 10.81 -6.19
N PRO A 566 -1.54 9.93 -7.19
CA PRO A 566 -2.64 9.27 -7.92
C PRO A 566 -3.53 8.40 -7.03
N ARG A 567 -3.02 7.92 -5.89
CA ARG A 567 -3.80 7.12 -4.95
C ARG A 567 -4.73 7.97 -4.13
N PHE A 568 -4.27 9.14 -3.68
CA PHE A 568 -5.12 10.08 -2.97
C PHE A 568 -6.20 10.68 -3.87
N GLU A 569 -5.93 10.84 -5.17
CA GLU A 569 -6.92 11.28 -6.16
C GLU A 569 -8.06 10.27 -6.38
N VAL A 570 -7.76 8.97 -6.31
CA VAL A 570 -8.78 7.90 -6.44
C VAL A 570 -9.69 7.82 -5.21
N ALA A 571 -9.19 8.16 -4.02
CA ALA A 571 -10.03 8.17 -2.82
C ALA A 571 -11.04 9.32 -2.85
N HIS A 572 -12.28 9.07 -2.44
CA HIS A 572 -13.26 10.16 -2.33
C HIS A 572 -12.88 11.14 -1.23
N ALA A 573 -12.49 10.63 -0.06
CA ALA A 573 -12.04 11.45 1.07
C ALA A 573 -10.87 10.75 1.78
N SER A 574 -9.89 11.52 2.23
CA SER A 574 -8.69 11.00 2.91
C SER A 574 -8.45 11.73 4.22
N VAL A 575 -8.26 11.00 5.32
CA VAL A 575 -7.88 11.54 6.63
C VAL A 575 -6.61 10.87 7.08
N LEU A 576 -5.54 11.66 7.15
CA LEU A 576 -4.24 11.26 7.67
C LEU A 576 -4.10 11.86 9.07
N PHE A 577 -3.97 11.02 10.09
CA PHE A 577 -3.93 11.49 11.46
C PHE A 577 -2.82 10.86 12.29
N SER A 578 -2.24 11.64 13.19
CA SER A 578 -1.08 11.25 14.00
C SER A 578 -0.81 12.31 15.07
N ALA A 579 -0.06 11.96 16.12
CA ALA A 579 0.35 12.92 17.15
C ALA A 579 1.47 13.89 16.70
N THR A 580 2.20 13.55 15.64
CA THR A 580 3.42 14.25 15.22
C THR A 580 3.47 14.43 13.70
N LEU A 581 2.67 15.35 13.16
CA LEU A 581 2.62 15.65 11.72
C LEU A 581 3.20 17.02 11.36
N ALA A 582 3.35 17.92 12.34
CA ALA A 582 3.92 19.24 12.10
C ALA A 582 5.40 19.16 11.70
N PRO A 583 5.86 20.00 10.75
CA PRO A 583 5.06 20.96 9.97
C PRO A 583 4.26 20.29 8.86
N ALA A 584 3.05 20.82 8.58
CA ALA A 584 2.15 20.28 7.56
C ALA A 584 2.77 20.21 6.15
N SER A 585 3.64 21.17 5.80
CA SER A 585 4.31 21.20 4.49
C SER A 585 5.14 19.93 4.26
N TYR A 586 5.88 19.47 5.27
CA TYR A 586 6.71 18.27 5.16
C TYR A 586 5.90 17.04 4.75
N GLN A 587 4.74 16.85 5.39
CA GLN A 587 3.85 15.73 5.09
C GLN A 587 3.18 15.92 3.73
N ARG A 588 2.64 17.12 3.45
CA ARG A 588 1.96 17.43 2.19
C ARG A 588 2.87 17.19 1.00
N ASP A 589 4.09 17.71 1.05
CA ASP A 589 5.04 17.69 -0.05
C ASP A 589 5.58 16.27 -0.29
N LEU A 590 5.97 15.54 0.76
CA LEU A 590 6.53 14.18 0.61
C LEU A 590 5.48 13.11 0.32
N LEU A 591 4.23 13.31 0.74
CA LEU A 591 3.13 12.38 0.43
C LEU A 591 2.40 12.74 -0.86
N GLY A 592 2.71 13.88 -1.50
CA GLY A 592 2.00 14.33 -2.71
C GLY A 592 0.53 14.64 -2.44
N LEU A 593 0.20 15.18 -1.26
CA LEU A 593 -1.18 15.54 -0.94
C LEU A 593 -1.62 16.73 -1.82
N PRO A 594 -2.92 16.80 -2.19
CA PRO A 594 -3.41 17.88 -3.04
C PRO A 594 -3.24 19.26 -2.38
N GLY A 595 -3.07 20.30 -3.19
CA GLY A 595 -2.83 21.67 -2.68
C GLY A 595 -3.95 22.24 -1.81
N ASN A 596 -5.17 21.70 -1.94
CA ASN A 596 -6.34 22.03 -1.12
C ASN A 596 -6.48 21.15 0.14
N ALA A 597 -5.48 20.32 0.47
CA ALA A 597 -5.49 19.51 1.68
C ALA A 597 -5.58 20.41 2.92
N VAL A 598 -6.52 20.07 3.80
CA VAL A 598 -6.80 20.83 5.02
C VAL A 598 -5.81 20.40 6.09
N TRP A 599 -5.16 21.35 6.75
CA TRP A 599 -4.36 21.10 7.95
C TRP A 599 -5.17 21.45 9.19
N GLN A 600 -5.21 20.52 10.15
CA GLN A 600 -5.78 20.77 11.46
C GLN A 600 -4.81 20.31 12.55
N GLU A 601 -4.52 21.22 13.48
CA GLU A 601 -3.92 20.87 14.77
C GLU A 601 -5.03 20.87 15.83
N ILE A 602 -5.17 19.74 16.53
CA ILE A 602 -6.13 19.57 17.62
C ILE A 602 -5.40 19.88 18.94
N ASP A 603 -6.03 20.69 19.78
CA ASP A 603 -5.46 21.05 21.08
C ASP A 603 -5.21 19.81 21.95
N SER A 604 -4.13 19.88 22.73
CA SER A 604 -3.77 18.83 23.67
C SER A 604 -4.78 18.77 24.82
N PRO A 605 -5.26 17.58 25.20
CA PRO A 605 -6.02 17.42 26.43
C PRO A 605 -5.11 17.58 27.66
N PHE A 606 -3.79 17.50 27.47
CA PHE A 606 -2.81 17.60 28.54
C PHE A 606 -2.47 19.04 28.86
N ALA A 607 -2.40 19.34 30.16
CA ALA A 607 -1.92 20.60 30.69
C ALA A 607 -0.37 20.61 30.70
N ALA A 608 0.22 21.79 30.51
CA ALA A 608 1.68 21.94 30.49
C ALA A 608 2.32 21.52 31.83
N GLU A 609 1.56 21.63 32.91
CA GLU A 609 1.95 21.28 34.28
C GLU A 609 2.13 19.76 34.48
N GLN A 610 1.58 18.92 33.59
CA GLN A 610 1.73 17.46 33.66
C GLN A 610 3.09 16.97 33.15
N LEU A 611 3.71 17.71 32.23
CA LEU A 611 5.00 17.34 31.64
C LEU A 611 6.04 18.39 31.97
N GLU A 612 6.92 18.08 32.91
CA GLU A 612 8.08 18.92 33.13
C GLU A 612 9.10 18.69 32.01
N VAL A 613 9.33 19.71 31.17
CA VAL A 613 10.32 19.64 30.10
C VAL A 613 11.55 20.46 30.48
N ARG A 614 12.63 19.77 30.86
CA ARG A 614 13.91 20.39 31.26
C ARG A 614 14.87 20.42 30.08
N VAL A 615 15.49 21.56 29.81
CA VAL A 615 16.50 21.69 28.73
C VAL A 615 17.89 21.90 29.32
N CYS A 616 18.79 20.93 29.13
CA CYS A 616 20.18 21.05 29.57
C CYS A 616 21.01 21.84 28.55
N ARG A 617 20.92 23.17 28.61
CA ARG A 617 21.58 24.11 27.68
C ARG A 617 23.11 24.05 27.73
N GLN A 618 23.67 23.46 28.79
CA GLN A 618 25.10 23.31 29.04
C GLN A 618 25.70 22.01 28.46
N LEU A 619 24.88 21.09 27.95
CA LEU A 619 25.35 19.80 27.41
C LEU A 619 25.32 19.81 25.88
N SER A 620 26.33 19.22 25.22
CA SER A 620 26.33 18.99 23.77
C SER A 620 26.45 17.51 23.46
N THR A 621 25.58 16.98 22.59
CA THR A 621 25.61 15.57 22.17
C THR A 621 26.22 15.37 20.78
N ARG A 622 26.78 16.44 20.20
CA ARG A 622 27.52 16.39 18.94
C ARG A 622 28.71 15.47 19.09
N PHE A 623 29.03 14.72 18.04
CA PHE A 623 30.08 13.69 18.07
C PHE A 623 31.40 14.18 18.69
N ARG A 624 31.85 15.38 18.32
CA ARG A 624 33.09 16.00 18.83
C ARG A 624 33.07 16.35 20.33
N ASP A 625 31.89 16.62 20.91
CA ASP A 625 31.72 17.09 22.30
C ASP A 625 31.33 15.96 23.26
N ARG A 626 31.04 14.76 22.76
CA ARG A 626 30.52 13.64 23.58
C ARG A 626 31.45 13.27 24.72
N LYS A 627 32.76 13.23 24.46
CA LYS A 627 33.75 12.85 25.47
C LYS A 627 33.80 13.86 26.62
N SER A 628 33.75 15.16 26.33
CA SER A 628 33.77 16.21 27.34
C SER A 628 32.41 16.36 28.05
N SER A 629 31.30 16.10 27.36
CA SER A 629 29.94 16.22 27.93
C SER A 629 29.51 14.99 28.72
N LEU A 630 30.21 13.86 28.59
CA LEU A 630 29.85 12.58 29.21
C LEU A 630 29.64 12.67 30.74
N PRO A 631 30.53 13.30 31.54
CA PRO A 631 30.32 13.44 32.98
C PRO A 631 29.04 14.22 33.32
N GLY A 632 28.74 15.29 32.57
CA GLY A 632 27.54 16.09 32.76
C GLY A 632 26.26 15.35 32.41
N VAL A 633 26.28 14.51 31.35
CA VAL A 633 25.14 13.66 30.98
C VAL A 633 24.83 12.64 32.08
N VAL A 634 25.84 11.91 32.58
CA VAL A 634 25.61 10.90 33.63
C VAL A 634 25.20 11.52 34.95
N ALA A 635 25.77 12.67 35.33
CA ALA A 635 25.37 13.41 36.52
C ALA A 635 23.90 13.87 36.43
N THR A 636 23.50 14.46 35.30
CA THR A 636 22.11 14.88 35.06
C THR A 636 21.13 13.70 35.19
N MET A 637 21.47 12.55 34.60
CA MET A 637 20.63 11.35 34.67
C MET A 637 20.50 10.82 36.10
N ALA A 638 21.61 10.74 36.83
CA ALA A 638 21.63 10.26 38.21
C ALA A 638 20.90 11.21 39.17
N GLU A 639 21.11 12.52 39.03
CA GLU A 639 20.44 13.55 39.84
C GLU A 639 18.93 13.52 39.63
N GLN A 640 18.47 13.45 38.38
CA GLN A 640 17.04 13.35 38.07
C GLN A 640 16.44 12.05 38.63
N TYR A 641 17.11 10.91 38.45
CA TYR A 641 16.63 9.63 38.97
C TYR A 641 16.55 9.63 40.50
N ARG A 642 17.55 10.20 41.20
CA ARG A 642 17.56 10.31 42.67
C ARG A 642 16.50 11.26 43.18
N HIS A 643 16.20 12.33 42.44
CA HIS A 643 15.17 13.29 42.81
C HIS A 643 13.77 12.68 42.73
N CYS A 644 13.49 11.89 41.68
CA CYS A 644 12.22 11.18 41.53
C CYS A 644 12.48 9.76 41.01
N PRO A 645 12.69 8.78 41.92
CA PRO A 645 12.96 7.40 41.53
C PRO A 645 11.75 6.75 40.84
N GLY A 646 12.01 6.05 39.74
CA GLY A 646 11.01 5.31 38.99
C GLY A 646 11.58 4.82 37.67
N HIS A 647 10.71 4.49 36.73
CA HIS A 647 11.14 4.04 35.41
C HIS A 647 11.42 5.21 34.47
N TYR A 648 12.65 5.24 33.96
CA TYR A 648 13.07 6.19 32.93
C TYR A 648 13.51 5.46 31.67
N LEU A 649 13.30 6.10 30.51
CA LEU A 649 13.83 5.65 29.23
C LEU A 649 14.76 6.70 28.62
N ALA A 650 16.03 6.35 28.47
CA ALA A 650 17.09 7.19 27.96
C ALA A 650 17.39 6.85 26.49
N PHE A 651 17.26 7.84 25.61
CA PHE A 651 17.41 7.71 24.18
C PHE A 651 18.70 8.34 23.66
N PHE A 652 19.47 7.57 22.89
CA PHE A 652 20.77 7.97 22.34
C PHE A 652 20.80 7.86 20.81
N SER A 653 21.71 8.58 20.16
CA SER A 653 21.84 8.57 18.68
C SER A 653 22.35 7.25 18.10
N SER A 654 23.05 6.44 18.89
CA SER A 654 23.66 5.18 18.42
C SER A 654 23.96 4.26 19.60
N PHE A 655 24.07 2.95 19.30
CA PHE A 655 24.49 1.94 20.27
C PHE A 655 25.87 2.24 20.90
N ALA A 656 26.79 2.83 20.12
CA ALA A 656 28.12 3.17 20.63
C ALA A 656 28.03 4.25 21.72
N TYR A 657 27.21 5.30 21.51
CA TYR A 657 27.05 6.35 22.50
C TYR A 657 26.24 5.87 23.71
N LEU A 658 25.21 5.06 23.47
CA LEU A 658 24.44 4.38 24.52
C LEU A 658 25.37 3.63 25.47
N GLU A 659 26.26 2.78 24.94
CA GLU A 659 27.15 1.96 25.77
C GLU A 659 28.19 2.79 26.52
N GLN A 660 28.70 3.86 25.90
CA GLN A 660 29.60 4.82 26.58
C GLN A 660 28.94 5.46 27.80
N VAL A 661 27.70 5.93 27.65
CA VAL A 661 26.95 6.58 28.75
C VAL A 661 26.57 5.55 29.81
N ARG A 662 26.13 4.36 29.40
CA ARG A 662 25.79 3.27 30.31
C ARG A 662 26.98 2.85 31.17
N ALA A 663 28.15 2.64 30.55
CA ALA A 663 29.37 2.28 31.26
C ALA A 663 29.81 3.37 32.25
N ALA A 664 29.80 4.64 31.82
CA ALA A 664 30.16 5.76 32.68
C ALA A 664 29.17 5.96 33.85
N LEU A 665 27.87 5.74 33.63
CA LEU A 665 26.87 5.79 34.70
C LEU A 665 27.09 4.63 35.70
N ALA A 666 27.36 3.43 35.22
CA ALA A 666 27.63 2.26 36.05
C ALA A 666 28.85 2.46 36.97
N GLU A 667 29.88 3.12 36.46
CA GLU A 667 31.12 3.40 37.18
C GLU A 667 30.94 4.52 38.22
N ALA A 668 30.32 5.64 37.83
CA ALA A 668 30.17 6.81 38.69
C ALA A 668 28.99 6.72 39.68
N TYR A 669 27.94 5.97 39.34
CA TYR A 669 26.68 5.89 40.09
C TYR A 669 26.14 4.44 40.14
N PRO A 670 26.85 3.51 40.81
CA PRO A 670 26.52 2.08 40.83
C PRO A 670 25.18 1.76 41.52
N ASP A 671 24.62 2.71 42.28
CA ASP A 671 23.31 2.61 42.94
C ASP A 671 22.12 2.76 41.96
N VAL A 672 22.33 3.28 40.75
CA VAL A 672 21.26 3.49 39.77
C VAL A 672 21.00 2.21 38.98
N PRO A 673 19.83 1.56 39.12
CA PRO A 673 19.50 0.37 38.35
C PRO A 673 19.42 0.68 36.87
N GLN A 674 19.99 -0.19 36.05
CA GLN A 674 20.16 0.05 34.62
C GLN A 674 19.85 -1.20 33.81
N ARG A 675 19.25 -0.98 32.63
CA ARG A 675 18.98 -2.01 31.62
C ARG A 675 19.16 -1.41 30.23
N ALA A 676 19.50 -2.21 29.24
CA ALA A 676 19.81 -1.70 27.91
C ALA A 676 19.24 -2.57 26.79
N GLN A 677 18.79 -1.89 25.73
CA GLN A 677 18.53 -2.49 24.45
C GLN A 677 19.80 -3.14 23.88
N ARG A 678 19.69 -4.36 23.34
CA ARG A 678 20.76 -5.05 22.62
C ARG A 678 20.57 -4.92 21.11
N ARG A 679 21.67 -4.98 20.36
CA ARG A 679 21.63 -5.06 18.90
C ARG A 679 20.97 -6.39 18.49
N GLY A 680 20.09 -6.33 17.49
CA GLY A 680 19.48 -7.54 16.91
C GLY A 680 18.45 -8.23 17.79
N MET A 681 17.84 -7.53 18.78
CA MET A 681 16.79 -8.12 19.61
C MET A 681 15.64 -8.69 18.76
N THR A 682 15.26 -9.93 19.04
CA THR A 682 14.05 -10.57 18.48
C THR A 682 12.78 -9.89 18.98
N GLU A 683 11.63 -10.18 18.35
CA GLU A 683 10.33 -9.65 18.81
C GLU A 683 10.06 -10.03 20.28
N GLN A 684 10.28 -11.31 20.63
CA GLN A 684 10.15 -11.82 22.00
C GLN A 684 11.10 -11.12 22.99
N GLU A 685 12.35 -10.85 22.60
CA GLU A 685 13.29 -10.12 23.46
C GLU A 685 12.87 -8.66 23.67
N ARG A 686 12.22 -8.04 22.67
CA ARG A 686 11.67 -6.69 22.80
C ARG A 686 10.45 -6.66 23.70
N GLU A 687 9.55 -7.63 23.57
CA GLU A 687 8.40 -7.79 24.46
C GLU A 687 8.86 -8.00 25.90
N GLY A 688 9.79 -8.92 26.14
CA GLY A 688 10.37 -9.14 27.48
C GLY A 688 11.06 -7.90 28.05
N PHE A 689 11.71 -7.08 27.22
CA PHE A 689 12.27 -5.80 27.65
C PHE A 689 11.17 -4.83 28.13
N LEU A 690 10.04 -4.76 27.44
CA LEU A 690 8.91 -3.92 27.82
C LEU A 690 8.14 -4.45 29.04
N GLU A 691 8.00 -5.76 29.16
CA GLU A 691 7.39 -6.41 30.31
C GLU A 691 8.19 -6.23 31.61
N SER A 692 9.47 -5.87 31.49
CA SER A 692 10.31 -5.52 32.65
C SER A 692 9.93 -4.17 33.29
N PHE A 693 9.10 -3.34 32.64
CA PHE A 693 8.61 -2.09 33.24
C PHE A 693 7.41 -2.37 34.14
N ARG A 694 7.68 -3.03 35.27
CA ARG A 694 6.65 -3.42 36.25
C ARG A 694 6.42 -2.30 37.26
N PRO A 695 5.16 -2.04 37.67
CA PRO A 695 4.88 -1.11 38.77
C PRO A 695 5.66 -1.50 40.04
N GLY A 696 6.20 -0.51 40.75
CA GLY A 696 7.00 -0.71 41.97
C GLY A 696 8.49 -1.02 41.74
N GLU A 697 8.91 -1.33 40.51
CA GLU A 697 10.33 -1.35 40.14
C GLU A 697 10.80 0.05 39.71
N SER A 698 12.12 0.26 39.66
CA SER A 698 12.69 1.53 39.16
C SER A 698 14.02 1.30 38.46
N GLY A 699 14.40 2.25 37.59
CA GLY A 699 15.68 2.21 36.91
C GLY A 699 15.66 2.91 35.56
N ILE A 700 16.85 3.12 35.01
CA ILE A 700 17.05 3.76 33.72
C ILE A 700 17.24 2.68 32.64
N ALA A 701 16.31 2.66 31.71
CA ALA A 701 16.40 1.85 30.49
C ALA A 701 17.10 2.64 29.39
N PHE A 702 18.04 2.03 28.69
CA PHE A 702 18.82 2.64 27.62
C PHE A 702 18.36 2.11 26.26
N ALA A 703 18.04 3.01 25.33
CA ALA A 703 17.57 2.68 23.99
C ALA A 703 18.13 3.63 22.92
N VAL A 704 18.09 3.21 21.65
CA VAL A 704 18.45 4.07 20.51
C VAL A 704 17.20 4.80 19.99
N LEU A 705 17.31 6.11 19.77
CA LEU A 705 16.22 6.92 19.23
C LEU A 705 15.88 6.50 17.80
N GLY A 706 14.59 6.39 17.47
CA GLY A 706 14.11 5.87 16.18
C GLY A 706 14.22 4.35 16.04
N GLY A 707 14.57 3.63 17.11
CA GLY A 707 14.49 2.18 17.19
C GLY A 707 13.12 1.69 17.68
N ALA A 708 12.98 0.36 17.83
CA ALA A 708 11.73 -0.30 18.21
C ALA A 708 11.09 0.19 19.53
N PHE A 709 11.87 0.81 20.42
CA PHE A 709 11.37 1.31 21.71
C PHE A 709 10.95 2.79 21.70
N ALA A 710 11.31 3.55 20.65
CA ALA A 710 10.84 4.92 20.47
C ALA A 710 9.42 4.98 19.88
N GLU A 711 9.00 3.91 19.20
CA GLU A 711 7.74 3.82 18.47
C GLU A 711 6.90 2.59 18.86
N GLY A 712 5.59 2.76 19.04
CA GLY A 712 4.66 1.63 19.19
C GLY A 712 4.66 0.90 20.55
N VAL A 713 5.40 1.42 21.53
CA VAL A 713 5.42 0.92 22.91
C VAL A 713 4.35 1.62 23.76
N ASP A 714 3.64 0.88 24.60
CA ASP A 714 2.67 1.39 25.56
C ASP A 714 3.07 1.06 27.02
N LEU A 715 3.49 2.08 27.76
CA LEU A 715 3.92 2.00 29.17
C LEU A 715 3.16 3.05 29.98
N PRO A 716 1.88 2.82 30.31
CA PRO A 716 1.04 3.81 30.99
C PRO A 716 1.38 3.99 32.47
N GLY A 717 1.09 5.19 32.99
CA GLY A 717 1.23 5.54 34.41
C GLY A 717 2.64 5.36 34.96
N GLU A 718 2.76 4.74 36.13
CA GLU A 718 4.03 4.54 36.84
C GLU A 718 5.04 3.63 36.10
N ARG A 719 4.63 2.98 35.00
CA ARG A 719 5.53 2.17 34.19
C ARG A 719 6.56 3.00 33.44
N LEU A 720 6.34 4.30 33.22
CA LEU A 720 7.33 5.21 32.65
C LEU A 720 7.08 6.65 33.12
N ILE A 721 7.83 7.09 34.13
CA ILE A 721 7.65 8.41 34.73
C ILE A 721 8.53 9.50 34.09
N GLY A 722 9.48 9.11 33.24
CA GLY A 722 10.30 10.08 32.55
C GLY A 722 11.13 9.56 31.39
N ALA A 723 11.66 10.49 30.61
CA ALA A 723 12.54 10.21 29.48
C ALA A 723 13.74 11.15 29.44
N PHE A 724 14.91 10.59 29.13
CA PHE A 724 16.11 11.36 28.82
C PHE A 724 16.34 11.31 27.31
N ILE A 725 16.52 12.45 26.66
CA ILE A 725 16.76 12.51 25.21
C ILE A 725 18.13 13.16 24.97
N ALA A 726 19.13 12.32 24.69
CA ALA A 726 20.53 12.70 24.50
C ALA A 726 20.90 12.86 23.01
N THR A 727 19.98 13.37 22.18
CA THR A 727 20.19 13.58 20.74
C THR A 727 19.02 14.32 20.10
N LEU A 728 19.28 15.08 19.04
CA LEU A 728 18.21 15.63 18.16
C LEU A 728 17.66 14.60 17.15
N GLY A 729 18.13 13.34 17.19
CA GLY A 729 17.70 12.31 16.25
C GLY A 729 18.13 12.54 14.80
N LEU A 730 19.12 13.43 14.58
CA LEU A 730 19.64 13.72 13.25
C LEU A 730 20.29 12.46 12.67
N PRO A 731 19.99 12.10 11.41
CA PRO A 731 20.69 11.02 10.74
C PRO A 731 22.19 11.30 10.63
N PRO A 732 23.03 10.26 10.52
CA PRO A 732 24.47 10.43 10.37
C PRO A 732 24.78 11.17 9.07
N ASN A 733 25.87 11.95 9.07
CA ASN A 733 26.37 12.61 7.87
C ASN A 733 27.13 11.57 7.03
N GLU A 734 26.40 10.91 6.14
CA GLU A 734 26.90 9.89 5.22
C GLU A 734 26.62 10.34 3.78
N PRO A 735 27.42 9.91 2.78
CA PRO A 735 27.24 10.32 1.39
C PRO A 735 25.80 10.12 0.86
N ARG A 736 25.16 9.01 1.26
CA ARG A 736 23.76 8.72 0.92
C ARG A 736 22.78 9.75 1.46
N GLN A 737 23.02 10.22 2.68
CA GLN A 737 22.16 11.21 3.33
C GLN A 737 22.32 12.60 2.70
N GLU A 738 23.53 12.97 2.27
CA GLU A 738 23.74 14.20 1.49
C GLU A 738 23.06 14.13 0.12
N ALA A 739 23.12 12.99 -0.58
CA ALA A 739 22.36 12.82 -1.83
C ALA A 739 20.84 12.95 -1.64
N LEU A 740 20.30 12.40 -0.54
CA LEU A 740 18.90 12.61 -0.17
C LEU A 740 18.60 14.11 0.05
N LYS A 741 19.47 14.80 0.79
CA LYS A 741 19.34 16.24 1.02
C LYS A 741 19.34 17.01 -0.30
N GLU A 742 20.23 16.69 -1.22
CA GLU A 742 20.30 17.34 -2.54
C GLU A 742 19.00 17.12 -3.33
N CYS A 743 18.47 15.90 -3.39
CA CYS A 743 17.18 15.64 -4.04
C CYS A 743 16.04 16.48 -3.45
N LEU A 744 15.98 16.58 -2.12
CA LEU A 744 14.97 17.36 -1.42
C LEU A 744 15.15 18.86 -1.59
N GLU A 745 16.39 19.34 -1.70
CA GLU A 745 16.72 20.73 -2.01
C GLU A 745 16.28 21.09 -3.43
N VAL A 746 16.62 20.27 -4.42
CA VAL A 746 16.21 20.50 -5.82
C VAL A 746 14.69 20.50 -5.96
N ARG A 747 13.98 19.60 -5.26
CA ARG A 747 12.53 19.47 -5.40
C ARG A 747 11.75 20.51 -4.60
N PHE A 748 12.19 20.87 -3.40
CA PHE A 748 11.39 21.64 -2.44
C PHE A 748 12.11 22.86 -1.83
N GLY A 749 13.41 23.05 -2.08
CA GLY A 749 14.22 24.11 -1.46
C GLY A 749 14.36 23.98 0.07
N CYS A 750 14.14 22.78 0.60
CA CYS A 750 14.07 22.49 2.04
C CYS A 750 14.95 21.30 2.45
N GLY A 751 16.08 21.07 1.76
CA GLY A 751 16.90 19.87 1.87
C GLY A 751 17.38 19.61 3.30
N ASP A 752 17.97 20.60 3.98
CA ASP A 752 18.45 20.43 5.37
C ASP A 752 17.31 20.08 6.34
N ASP A 753 16.16 20.73 6.20
CA ASP A 753 15.03 20.52 7.10
C ASP A 753 14.36 19.17 6.85
N TYR A 754 14.16 18.79 5.59
CA TYR A 754 13.43 17.57 5.21
C TYR A 754 14.31 16.32 5.35
N ALA A 755 15.62 16.42 5.14
CA ALA A 755 16.55 15.30 5.29
C ALA A 755 16.95 15.08 6.75
N TYR A 756 17.17 16.15 7.53
CA TYR A 756 17.78 16.05 8.86
C TYR A 756 16.85 16.49 10.00
N ARG A 757 16.42 17.75 9.99
CA ARG A 757 15.87 18.38 11.21
C ARG A 757 14.46 17.89 11.55
N ILE A 758 13.54 17.92 10.59
CA ILE A 758 12.13 17.53 10.82
C ILE A 758 12.02 16.04 11.18
N PRO A 759 12.62 15.09 10.43
CA PRO A 759 12.56 13.68 10.81
C PRO A 759 13.16 13.41 12.20
N GLY A 760 14.26 14.08 12.55
CA GLY A 760 14.89 13.96 13.86
C GLY A 760 13.98 14.43 15.00
N LEU A 761 13.36 15.60 14.83
CA LEU A 761 12.45 16.16 15.84
C LEU A 761 11.15 15.37 15.98
N ILE A 762 10.60 14.81 14.90
CA ILE A 762 9.46 13.89 14.98
C ILE A 762 9.80 12.71 15.91
N LYS A 763 10.98 12.10 15.76
CA LYS A 763 11.44 11.01 16.65
C LYS A 763 11.57 11.46 18.10
N VAL A 764 12.09 12.67 18.34
CA VAL A 764 12.21 13.25 19.70
C VAL A 764 10.83 13.41 20.33
N VAL A 765 9.86 13.99 19.62
CA VAL A 765 8.51 14.20 20.15
C VAL A 765 7.80 12.88 20.41
N GLN A 766 8.00 11.88 19.54
CA GLN A 766 7.43 10.55 19.75
C GLN A 766 8.01 9.81 20.95
N ALA A 767 9.31 9.97 21.20
CA ALA A 767 9.98 9.41 22.36
C ALA A 767 9.51 10.09 23.65
N ALA A 768 9.39 11.41 23.65
CA ALA A 768 8.88 12.18 24.78
C ALA A 768 7.39 11.91 25.06
N GLY A 769 6.57 11.76 24.02
CA GLY A 769 5.16 11.41 24.11
C GLY A 769 4.88 9.99 24.63
N ARG A 770 5.92 9.23 25.04
CA ARG A 770 5.78 7.97 25.78
C ARG A 770 5.51 8.19 27.27
N VAL A 771 5.92 9.34 27.81
CA VAL A 771 5.82 9.66 29.24
C VAL A 771 4.38 9.95 29.67
N ILE A 772 3.56 10.53 28.77
CA ILE A 772 2.16 10.88 29.07
C ILE A 772 1.24 10.22 28.06
N ARG A 773 0.27 9.42 28.55
CA ARG A 773 -0.72 8.68 27.77
C ARG A 773 -2.15 9.05 28.14
N GLY A 774 -2.41 9.18 29.43
CA GLY A 774 -3.69 9.52 30.02
C GLY A 774 -3.69 10.91 30.64
N PRO A 775 -4.88 11.51 30.82
CA PRO A 775 -5.03 12.85 31.40
C PRO A 775 -4.58 12.93 32.87
N GLU A 776 -4.38 11.80 33.55
CA GLU A 776 -3.85 11.74 34.92
C GLU A 776 -2.34 11.48 34.98
N ASP A 777 -1.70 11.18 33.84
CA ASP A 777 -0.27 10.93 33.83
C ASP A 777 0.49 12.24 34.04
N SER A 778 1.58 12.14 34.78
CA SER A 778 2.56 13.22 34.93
C SER A 778 3.96 12.65 34.81
N GLY A 779 4.91 13.43 34.29
CA GLY A 779 6.28 12.98 34.22
C GLY A 779 7.25 14.05 33.74
N VAL A 780 8.48 13.62 33.50
CA VAL A 780 9.60 14.51 33.17
C VAL A 780 10.26 14.12 31.86
N VAL A 781 10.54 15.09 31.01
CA VAL A 781 11.36 14.93 29.80
C VAL A 781 12.58 15.81 29.93
N VAL A 782 13.76 15.19 29.94
CA VAL A 782 15.03 15.90 30.02
C VAL A 782 15.69 15.88 28.64
N LEU A 783 15.72 17.06 28.00
CA LEU A 783 16.33 17.29 26.70
C LEU A 783 17.80 17.67 26.88
N MET A 784 18.70 16.72 26.66
CA MET A 784 20.12 16.83 27.03
C MET A 784 20.99 17.33 25.87
N ASP A 785 20.64 18.47 25.25
CA ASP A 785 21.44 19.11 24.20
C ASP A 785 21.17 20.62 24.11
N ASP A 786 22.21 21.43 23.96
CA ASP A 786 22.14 22.90 23.85
C ASP A 786 21.25 23.36 22.70
N ARG A 787 21.16 22.58 21.61
CA ARG A 787 20.38 22.98 20.43
C ARG A 787 18.89 23.06 20.71
N TYR A 788 18.37 22.36 21.73
CA TYR A 788 16.98 22.52 22.16
C TYR A 788 16.67 23.91 22.72
N GLY A 789 17.69 24.69 23.10
CA GLY A 789 17.53 26.09 23.48
C GLY A 789 17.34 27.05 22.29
N ARG A 790 17.70 26.64 21.07
CA ARG A 790 17.63 27.51 19.89
C ARG A 790 16.19 27.73 19.44
N ALA A 791 15.88 28.96 18.99
CA ALA A 791 14.52 29.35 18.60
C ALA A 791 13.94 28.50 17.46
N ASP A 792 14.77 28.11 16.48
CA ASP A 792 14.39 27.30 15.33
C ASP A 792 14.02 25.84 15.68
N ILE A 793 14.57 25.32 16.78
CA ILE A 793 14.22 24.00 17.31
C ILE A 793 13.01 24.11 18.23
N ARG A 794 12.99 25.10 19.13
CA ARG A 794 11.89 25.31 20.08
C ARG A 794 10.55 25.53 19.39
N SER A 795 10.52 26.26 18.28
CA SER A 795 9.30 26.53 17.50
C SER A 795 8.69 25.27 16.87
N ARG A 796 9.46 24.17 16.80
CA ARG A 796 9.06 22.88 16.24
C ARG A 796 8.73 21.82 17.29
N LEU A 797 8.94 22.12 18.57
CA LEU A 797 8.46 21.29 19.67
C LEU A 797 6.95 21.51 19.89
N PRO A 798 6.23 20.57 20.52
CA PRO A 798 4.81 20.73 20.80
C PRO A 798 4.54 22.03 21.57
N ARG A 799 3.57 22.82 21.10
CA ARG A 799 3.28 24.16 21.66
C ARG A 799 2.87 24.15 23.12
N TRP A 800 2.29 23.05 23.60
CA TRP A 800 1.85 22.89 24.98
C TRP A 800 3.02 22.57 25.93
N TRP A 801 4.19 22.19 25.41
CA TRP A 801 5.38 22.06 26.25
C TRP A 801 5.83 23.44 26.74
N ARG A 802 6.30 23.51 27.99
CA ARG A 802 7.01 24.67 28.53
C ARG A 802 8.47 24.30 28.81
N PRO A 803 9.36 24.32 27.80
CA PRO A 803 10.76 23.99 28.01
C PRO A 803 11.43 25.03 28.90
N GLY A 804 11.81 24.62 30.12
CA GLY A 804 12.47 25.41 31.16
C GLY A 804 13.98 25.22 31.16
#